data_AF-A0A0E0MV09-F1
#
_entry.id   AF-A0A0E0MV09-F1
#
_cell.length_a   1.000
_cell.length_b   1.000
_cell.length_c   1.000
_cell.angle_alpha   90.00
_cell.angle_beta   90.00
_cell.angle_gamma   90.00
#
_symmetry.space_group_name_H-M   'P 1'
#
loop_
_entity.id
_entity.type
_entity.pdbx_description
1 polymer ?
#
loop_
_entity_poly.entity_id
_entity_poly.type
_entity_poly.pdbx_seq_one_letter_code
_entity_poly.pdbx_strand_id
1 'polypeptide(L)'
;MRLTVAVICSLVAVQLWVTLLAGELKVGYYDDKCSGVEDVVKSHVIKAIILNRGNGAALVRLIFHDCFVRGCDGSVLLDASGVNPRPEKVAPVSIGLEGFDILQEIKADLERRCPGVVSCADILIFAARDASSILSNGRVRFDVPAGRLDGLVSSANEAQAELPEPTFTIRQLIDSFARKNFTVEELVVLSGAHSVGDGHCSSCTARLAAPPDQITPSYRNLLNYKCSRGGGADPAVVNNARDEDLATVARFMPAFVGKLRPVSALDNTYYRNNLDKVVNFNSDWQLLTQDEARGHVHEYADNAALWDHDFAASLLKLSKLPMPAGSKGEIRNKCSSINHRYRGMKLILMVAFQAMSLISISTASLQYNFYGSSCPNAEQTISNVVYGLIDADPSMAPALLRLHFHDCFVMGCDASILLDPTKANGSPEKTAIPLRGYDAVNKIKAAVEAVCPGKVSCADILAFAARDSVTKSGGLVYPVPSGRRDGDVSSAFSVFSSIPSPFFDADELVQSFAAKGLTVDDLVALSGAHSIGTAHCSGFKNRLYPTVDASLDASYAAAPPPTTAPVSPATLGNQYFKNALAGRVLFTSDAALLAGRNDTAEKVRENAGDLTAWMARFAASMVKMGGIEVLTGARGEQVTVKMCSAARGVRRHGSPVIIAWAIVFFSVFASSEAQLQVGYYNYTCPRAEDLVRNVVRAAILRDPGNGPGLVRLFFHDCFVRGCDASVLLDAVPGSNATVEKMSQANNPSLRGFAVIDRAKRVLERRCRGTVSCADIVAFAARDACGIMGGIDFAVPSGRRDGAVSAESDVLNNLPPPFFNATQLVAGFAAKNLTADDMVVLSGAHSFGRSHCSAFSFRLYPQVAPDMDAAYAAQLRARCPPPAAPPATGRRDRVVDLDPVTKLVLDNQYYKNIQRGEVLFTSDATLVSQSDTAALVDLYARNRKLWASRFAAAMVKMGNLDVLTGSQGEIRKFCNRESTLASAVVEACVLMNELGS
;
A
#
# COMPACT_ATOMS: atom_id res chain seq x y z
N MET A 1 -26.94 37.93 -21.45
CA MET A 1 -25.66 38.07 -20.72
C MET A 1 -25.20 36.79 -19.97
N ARG A 2 -25.70 35.59 -20.32
CA ARG A 2 -25.22 34.31 -19.77
C ARG A 2 -24.61 33.36 -20.81
N LEU A 3 -24.71 33.69 -22.11
CA LEU A 3 -24.13 32.90 -23.20
C LEU A 3 -22.68 33.29 -23.53
N THR A 4 -22.24 34.51 -23.18
CA THR A 4 -20.90 35.02 -23.52
C THR A 4 -19.81 34.59 -22.53
N VAL A 5 -20.17 34.21 -21.31
CA VAL A 5 -19.21 33.74 -20.28
C VAL A 5 -18.81 32.28 -20.50
N ALA A 6 -19.72 31.45 -21.02
CA ALA A 6 -19.45 30.04 -21.30
C ALA A 6 -18.46 29.84 -22.46
N VAL A 7 -18.50 30.71 -23.47
CA VAL A 7 -17.60 30.63 -24.64
C VAL A 7 -16.19 31.14 -24.32
N ILE A 8 -16.05 32.16 -23.46
CA ILE A 8 -14.74 32.67 -23.02
C ILE A 8 -14.06 31.67 -22.06
N CYS A 9 -14.81 31.02 -21.16
CA CYS A 9 -14.26 29.95 -20.31
C CYS A 9 -13.84 28.71 -21.13
N SER A 10 -14.54 28.41 -22.22
CA SER A 10 -14.21 27.28 -23.10
C SER A 10 -12.94 27.54 -23.94
N LEU A 11 -12.69 28.79 -24.34
CA LEU A 11 -11.49 29.17 -25.09
C LEU A 11 -10.24 29.29 -24.20
N VAL A 12 -10.39 29.69 -22.94
CA VAL A 12 -9.28 29.69 -21.96
C VAL A 12 -8.92 28.26 -21.53
N ALA A 13 -9.92 27.37 -21.41
CA ALA A 13 -9.70 25.96 -21.09
C ALA A 13 -8.97 25.17 -22.21
N VAL A 14 -9.18 25.52 -23.47
CA VAL A 14 -8.50 24.88 -24.61
C VAL A 14 -7.05 25.38 -24.78
N GLN A 15 -6.76 26.62 -24.38
CA GLN A 15 -5.39 27.16 -24.42
C GLN A 15 -4.49 26.60 -23.28
N LEU A 16 -5.09 26.14 -22.17
CA LEU A 16 -4.39 25.60 -21.00
C LEU A 16 -4.06 24.09 -21.08
N TRP A 17 -4.57 23.37 -22.08
CA TRP A 17 -4.31 21.93 -22.26
C TRP A 17 -3.15 21.60 -23.21
N VAL A 18 -2.45 22.60 -23.77
CA VAL A 18 -1.35 22.39 -24.75
C VAL A 18 0.06 22.55 -24.16
N THR A 19 0.25 22.79 -22.85
CA THR A 19 1.58 23.16 -22.30
C THR A 19 2.20 22.23 -21.27
N LEU A 20 1.83 20.94 -21.16
CA LEU A 20 2.56 19.99 -20.29
C LEU A 20 2.86 18.66 -21.00
N LEU A 21 3.84 18.69 -21.91
CA LEU A 21 4.65 17.52 -22.27
C LEU A 21 6.07 17.75 -21.77
N ALA A 22 6.26 17.74 -20.45
CA ALA A 22 7.56 17.47 -19.84
C ALA A 22 7.64 15.95 -19.62
N GLY A 23 8.62 15.28 -20.23
CA GLY A 23 8.76 13.82 -20.11
C GLY A 23 8.98 13.40 -18.66
N GLU A 24 8.27 12.36 -18.23
CA GLU A 24 8.38 11.80 -16.87
C GLU A 24 9.80 11.23 -16.63
N LEU A 25 10.42 11.54 -15.48
CA LEU A 25 11.77 11.06 -15.14
C LEU A 25 11.79 9.53 -14.96
N LYS A 26 12.81 8.85 -15.48
CA LYS A 26 12.87 7.37 -15.51
C LYS A 26 14.21 6.82 -15.04
N VAL A 27 14.20 5.73 -14.26
CA VAL A 27 15.43 4.96 -13.95
C VAL A 27 15.89 4.24 -15.22
N GLY A 28 17.20 4.25 -15.49
CA GLY A 28 17.75 3.71 -16.74
C GLY A 28 17.42 4.56 -17.97
N TYR A 29 17.17 5.87 -17.79
CA TYR A 29 16.83 6.79 -18.89
C TYR A 29 17.86 6.79 -20.03
N TYR A 30 19.14 6.61 -19.67
CA TYR A 30 20.26 6.66 -20.61
C TYR A 30 20.65 5.28 -21.19
N ASP A 31 20.05 4.17 -20.74
CA ASP A 31 20.49 2.81 -21.12
C ASP A 31 20.50 2.59 -22.64
N ASP A 32 19.46 3.09 -23.32
CA ASP A 32 19.32 3.00 -24.78
C ASP A 32 19.82 4.25 -25.53
N LYS A 33 20.27 5.30 -24.81
CA LYS A 33 20.64 6.61 -25.39
C LYS A 33 22.14 6.89 -25.33
N CYS A 34 22.76 6.54 -24.20
CA CYS A 34 24.18 6.64 -23.93
C CYS A 34 24.52 5.63 -22.84
N SER A 35 24.85 4.40 -23.24
CA SER A 35 25.12 3.31 -22.30
C SER A 35 26.35 3.62 -21.43
N GLY A 36 26.25 3.39 -20.12
CA GLY A 36 27.37 3.54 -19.17
C GLY A 36 27.60 4.97 -18.68
N VAL A 37 26.62 5.87 -18.77
CA VAL A 37 26.69 7.23 -18.19
C VAL A 37 26.98 7.18 -16.70
N GLU A 38 26.22 6.40 -15.94
CA GLU A 38 26.37 6.33 -14.49
C GLU A 38 27.75 5.80 -14.06
N ASP A 39 28.33 4.87 -14.81
CA ASP A 39 29.68 4.36 -14.55
C ASP A 39 30.75 5.45 -14.76
N VAL A 40 30.59 6.28 -15.80
CA VAL A 40 31.48 7.43 -16.03
C VAL A 40 31.38 8.39 -14.85
N VAL A 41 30.16 8.82 -14.47
CA VAL A 41 29.95 9.72 -13.33
C VAL A 41 30.60 9.16 -12.06
N LYS A 42 30.29 7.91 -11.73
CA LYS A 42 30.81 7.24 -10.53
C LYS A 42 32.33 7.17 -10.50
N SER A 43 32.97 6.90 -11.64
CA SER A 43 34.44 6.82 -11.72
C SER A 43 35.14 8.14 -11.39
N HIS A 44 34.61 9.26 -11.91
CA HIS A 44 35.12 10.60 -11.62
C HIS A 44 34.87 11.00 -10.17
N VAL A 45 33.69 10.69 -9.62
CA VAL A 45 33.36 10.95 -8.21
C VAL A 45 34.27 10.18 -7.26
N ILE A 46 34.52 8.90 -7.53
CA ILE A 46 35.48 8.10 -6.73
C ILE A 46 36.87 8.74 -6.76
N LYS A 47 37.37 9.10 -7.95
CA LYS A 47 38.67 9.75 -8.11
C LYS A 47 38.75 11.05 -7.32
N ALA A 48 37.73 11.90 -7.41
CA ALA A 48 37.67 13.16 -6.70
C ALA A 48 37.64 12.99 -5.18
N ILE A 49 36.86 12.03 -4.65
CA ILE A 49 36.76 11.77 -3.21
C ILE A 49 38.04 11.16 -2.64
N ILE A 50 38.75 10.33 -3.40
CA ILE A 50 40.05 9.78 -2.99
C ILE A 50 41.09 10.90 -2.84
N LEU A 51 41.10 11.87 -3.76
CA LEU A 51 42.02 13.02 -3.71
C LEU A 51 41.69 13.94 -2.54
N ASN A 52 40.42 14.27 -2.36
CA ASN A 52 39.94 15.08 -1.24
C ASN A 52 38.50 14.67 -0.90
N ARG A 53 38.27 14.16 0.30
CA ARG A 53 36.93 13.76 0.76
C ARG A 53 35.95 14.94 0.81
N GLY A 54 36.45 16.17 0.94
CA GLY A 54 35.66 17.40 0.84
C GLY A 54 34.89 17.52 -0.47
N ASN A 55 35.43 16.99 -1.58
CA ASN A 55 34.73 16.94 -2.87
C ASN A 55 33.41 16.17 -2.80
N GLY A 56 33.35 15.11 -1.99
CA GLY A 56 32.11 14.37 -1.78
C GLY A 56 31.07 15.21 -1.05
N ALA A 57 31.48 15.91 0.01
CA ALA A 57 30.60 16.81 0.75
C ALA A 57 30.12 17.98 -0.12
N ALA A 58 30.99 18.52 -0.98
CA ALA A 58 30.65 19.57 -1.93
C ALA A 58 29.57 19.12 -2.93
N LEU A 59 29.66 17.88 -3.47
CA LEU A 59 28.63 17.33 -4.36
C LEU A 59 27.29 17.10 -3.65
N VAL A 60 27.30 16.64 -2.39
CA VAL A 60 26.08 16.50 -1.55
C VAL A 60 25.45 17.86 -1.24
N ARG A 61 26.27 18.90 -1.06
CA ARG A 61 25.78 20.27 -0.90
C ARG A 61 25.21 20.84 -2.20
N LEU A 62 25.87 20.61 -3.34
CA LEU A 62 25.46 21.14 -4.64
C LEU A 62 24.06 20.65 -5.06
N ILE A 63 23.71 19.39 -4.83
CA ILE A 63 22.35 18.91 -5.16
C ILE A 63 21.28 19.65 -4.36
N PHE A 64 21.53 19.98 -3.09
CA PHE A 64 20.58 20.76 -2.30
C PHE A 64 20.47 22.18 -2.84
N HIS A 65 21.59 22.83 -3.12
CA HIS A 65 21.60 24.20 -3.65
C HIS A 65 20.95 24.31 -5.04
N ASP A 66 21.10 23.31 -5.90
CA ASP A 66 20.44 23.27 -7.20
C ASP A 66 18.93 23.01 -7.05
N CYS A 67 18.58 21.92 -6.35
CA CYS A 67 17.21 21.45 -6.32
C CYS A 67 16.27 22.35 -5.53
N PHE A 68 16.76 22.99 -4.46
CA PHE A 68 15.91 23.76 -3.55
C PHE A 68 15.54 25.15 -4.09
N VAL A 69 16.26 25.67 -5.08
CA VAL A 69 15.98 26.98 -5.69
C VAL A 69 14.95 26.82 -6.80
N ARG A 70 15.38 26.35 -7.99
CA ARG A 70 14.54 26.21 -9.18
C ARG A 70 14.17 24.77 -9.53
N GLY A 71 14.52 23.77 -8.73
CA GLY A 71 14.11 22.40 -9.00
C GLY A 71 15.01 21.70 -10.02
N CYS A 72 15.95 20.95 -9.45
CA CYS A 72 16.99 20.10 -10.03
C CYS A 72 17.32 20.29 -11.52
N ASP A 73 17.57 21.51 -11.97
CA ASP A 73 17.75 21.84 -13.38
C ASP A 73 19.21 22.17 -13.73
N GLY A 74 20.13 22.03 -12.78
CA GLY A 74 21.54 22.36 -12.98
C GLY A 74 21.77 23.86 -13.21
N SER A 75 20.81 24.74 -12.90
CA SER A 75 20.98 26.19 -13.08
C SER A 75 22.10 26.74 -12.19
N VAL A 76 22.32 26.12 -11.01
CA VAL A 76 23.42 26.48 -10.10
C VAL A 76 24.80 26.34 -10.76
N LEU A 77 24.90 25.58 -11.85
CA LEU A 77 26.16 25.33 -12.56
C LEU A 77 26.54 26.46 -13.53
N LEU A 78 25.68 27.44 -13.80
CA LEU A 78 25.94 28.54 -14.73
C LEU A 78 26.93 29.58 -14.18
N ASP A 79 27.88 30.00 -15.03
CA ASP A 79 28.80 31.10 -14.73
C ASP A 79 28.20 32.46 -15.09
N ALA A 80 28.76 33.52 -14.50
CA ALA A 80 28.40 34.88 -14.84
C ALA A 80 28.76 35.17 -16.30
N SER A 81 27.84 35.82 -17.02
CA SER A 81 28.00 36.20 -18.42
C SER A 81 27.49 37.61 -18.66
N GLY A 82 27.73 38.16 -19.86
CA GLY A 82 27.18 39.46 -20.24
C GLY A 82 25.64 39.50 -20.26
N VAL A 83 24.98 38.35 -20.41
CA VAL A 83 23.51 38.24 -20.39
C VAL A 83 22.98 38.00 -18.97
N ASN A 84 23.73 37.28 -18.14
CA ASN A 84 23.39 37.04 -16.74
C ASN A 84 24.62 37.30 -15.84
N PRO A 85 24.78 38.54 -15.33
CA PRO A 85 25.94 38.90 -14.52
C PRO A 85 25.85 38.38 -13.06
N ARG A 86 24.69 37.85 -12.62
CA ARG A 86 24.46 37.45 -11.22
C ARG A 86 23.73 36.09 -11.09
N PRO A 87 24.36 34.98 -11.50
CA PRO A 87 23.82 33.64 -11.32
C PRO A 87 23.83 33.19 -9.85
N GLU A 88 23.18 32.08 -9.53
CA GLU A 88 23.08 31.52 -8.16
C GLU A 88 24.43 31.32 -7.47
N LYS A 89 25.50 31.03 -8.24
CA LYS A 89 26.86 30.86 -7.72
C LYS A 89 27.39 32.07 -6.95
N VAL A 90 26.95 33.27 -7.32
CA VAL A 90 27.42 34.51 -6.67
C VAL A 90 26.51 34.98 -5.54
N ALA A 91 25.47 34.20 -5.19
CA ALA A 91 24.62 34.50 -4.05
C ALA A 91 25.40 34.38 -2.74
N PRO A 92 25.17 35.26 -1.74
CA PRO A 92 25.80 35.14 -0.43
C PRO A 92 25.57 33.77 0.24
N VAL A 93 24.36 33.22 0.15
CA VAL A 93 24.03 31.88 0.68
C VAL A 93 24.78 30.74 -0.03
N SER A 94 25.27 30.96 -1.25
CA SER A 94 26.04 30.01 -2.05
C SER A 94 27.55 30.09 -1.80
N ILE A 95 27.99 30.80 -0.76
CA ILE A 95 29.41 30.94 -0.42
C ILE A 95 30.09 29.58 -0.20
N GLY A 96 31.25 29.39 -0.82
CA GLY A 96 32.03 28.16 -0.70
C GLY A 96 31.39 26.92 -1.33
N LEU A 97 30.49 27.09 -2.31
CA LEU A 97 30.11 25.98 -3.18
C LEU A 97 31.33 25.55 -4.01
N GLU A 98 31.57 24.24 -4.07
CA GLU A 98 32.68 23.61 -4.78
C GLU A 98 32.18 22.39 -5.56
N GLY A 99 33.03 21.76 -6.38
CA GLY A 99 32.69 20.57 -7.17
C GLY A 99 32.26 20.85 -8.60
N PHE A 100 32.25 22.12 -9.02
CA PHE A 100 31.93 22.53 -10.40
C PHE A 100 32.88 21.91 -11.43
N ASP A 101 34.19 21.88 -11.15
CA ASP A 101 35.20 21.32 -12.07
C ASP A 101 35.01 19.82 -12.29
N ILE A 102 34.62 19.08 -11.25
CA ILE A 102 34.32 17.63 -11.34
C ILE A 102 33.18 17.39 -12.33
N LEU A 103 32.09 18.17 -12.20
CA LEU A 103 30.93 18.05 -13.09
C LEU A 103 31.26 18.45 -14.53
N GLN A 104 32.16 19.43 -14.70
CA GLN A 104 32.65 19.85 -16.01
C GLN A 104 33.54 18.79 -16.67
N GLU A 105 34.42 18.13 -15.92
CA GLU A 105 35.23 17.01 -16.41
C GLU A 105 34.36 15.83 -16.84
N ILE A 106 33.38 15.47 -16.00
CA ILE A 106 32.39 14.42 -16.32
C ILE A 106 31.64 14.78 -17.61
N LYS A 107 31.16 16.03 -17.71
CA LYS A 107 30.45 16.49 -18.90
C LYS A 107 31.32 16.43 -20.15
N ALA A 108 32.58 16.86 -20.07
CA ALA A 108 33.50 16.80 -21.19
C ALA A 108 33.82 15.36 -21.64
N ASP A 109 33.80 14.39 -20.72
CA ASP A 109 33.95 12.97 -21.03
C ASP A 109 32.70 12.39 -21.69
N LEU A 110 31.52 12.72 -21.17
CA LEU A 110 30.24 12.30 -21.73
C LEU A 110 29.97 12.93 -23.11
N GLU A 111 30.34 14.20 -23.33
CA GLU A 111 30.22 14.83 -24.65
C GLU A 111 31.16 14.22 -25.69
N ARG A 112 32.29 13.62 -25.30
CA ARG A 112 33.13 12.84 -26.23
C ARG A 112 32.52 11.49 -26.59
N ARG A 113 31.68 10.93 -25.71
CA ARG A 113 31.05 9.61 -25.88
C ARG A 113 29.70 9.68 -26.59
N CYS A 114 28.84 10.60 -26.18
CA CYS A 114 27.48 10.78 -26.66
C CYS A 114 27.10 12.27 -26.68
N PRO A 115 27.57 13.01 -27.70
CA PRO A 115 27.41 14.45 -27.79
C PRO A 115 25.93 14.89 -27.70
N GLY A 116 25.64 15.86 -26.84
CA GLY A 116 24.31 16.47 -26.72
C GLY A 116 23.22 15.57 -26.14
N VAL A 117 23.58 14.45 -25.49
CA VAL A 117 22.61 13.49 -24.95
C VAL A 117 22.33 13.69 -23.46
N VAL A 118 23.36 13.91 -22.63
CA VAL A 118 23.25 13.88 -21.16
C VAL A 118 23.21 15.29 -20.58
N SER A 119 22.21 15.63 -19.79
CA SER A 119 22.13 16.96 -19.14
C SER A 119 23.12 17.09 -17.97
N CYS A 120 23.53 18.32 -17.69
CA CYS A 120 24.33 18.61 -16.50
C CYS A 120 23.53 18.47 -15.20
N ALA A 121 22.22 18.74 -15.25
CA ALA A 121 21.29 18.43 -14.17
C ALA A 121 21.39 16.96 -13.75
N ASP A 122 21.25 16.00 -14.68
CA ASP A 122 21.34 14.58 -14.34
C ASP A 122 22.75 14.17 -13.88
N ILE A 123 23.81 14.75 -14.46
CA ILE A 123 25.19 14.52 -14.01
C ILE A 123 25.35 14.90 -12.52
N LEU A 124 24.82 16.06 -12.11
CA LEU A 124 24.86 16.50 -10.71
C LEU A 124 24.12 15.53 -9.79
N ILE A 125 22.92 15.08 -10.16
CA ILE A 125 22.15 14.15 -9.32
C ILE A 125 22.87 12.79 -9.17
N PHE A 126 23.39 12.23 -10.26
CA PHE A 126 24.18 11.00 -10.18
C PHE A 126 25.44 11.19 -9.33
N ALA A 127 26.14 12.31 -9.48
CA ALA A 127 27.34 12.59 -8.73
C ALA A 127 27.08 12.72 -7.22
N ALA A 128 25.99 13.39 -6.84
CA ALA A 128 25.57 13.53 -5.45
C ALA A 128 25.11 12.21 -4.82
N ARG A 129 24.39 11.36 -5.58
CA ARG A 129 24.06 9.99 -5.14
C ARG A 129 25.32 9.19 -4.85
N ASP A 130 26.27 9.18 -5.79
CA ASP A 130 27.49 8.38 -5.64
C ASP A 130 28.37 8.92 -4.50
N ALA A 131 28.45 10.25 -4.35
CA ALA A 131 29.13 10.87 -3.22
C ALA A 131 28.47 10.47 -1.89
N SER A 132 27.14 10.51 -1.79
CA SER A 132 26.40 10.10 -0.59
C SER A 132 26.65 8.62 -0.24
N SER A 133 26.64 7.75 -1.25
CA SER A 133 26.95 6.33 -1.07
C SER A 133 28.39 6.12 -0.60
N ILE A 134 29.38 6.78 -1.20
CA ILE A 134 30.79 6.63 -0.83
C ILE A 134 31.06 7.20 0.57
N LEU A 135 30.51 8.38 0.88
CA LEU A 135 30.72 9.03 2.18
C LEU A 135 30.07 8.26 3.32
N SER A 136 28.97 7.55 3.07
CA SER A 136 28.27 6.68 4.03
C SER A 136 28.77 5.23 4.05
N ASN A 137 29.87 4.92 3.34
CA ASN A 137 30.37 3.55 3.16
C ASN A 137 29.31 2.56 2.61
N GLY A 138 28.52 3.05 1.66
CA GLY A 138 27.50 2.30 0.93
C GLY A 138 26.16 2.15 1.65
N ARG A 139 25.94 2.85 2.77
CA ARG A 139 24.68 2.74 3.53
C ARG A 139 23.55 3.57 2.90
N VAL A 140 23.86 4.76 2.38
CA VAL A 140 22.91 5.61 1.64
C VAL A 140 22.93 5.21 0.17
N ARG A 141 21.88 4.54 -0.31
CA ARG A 141 21.74 4.10 -1.71
C ARG A 141 20.31 4.25 -2.20
N PHE A 142 20.15 4.75 -3.42
CA PHE A 142 18.87 4.90 -4.08
C PHE A 142 19.06 4.97 -5.60
N ASP A 143 18.10 4.47 -6.36
CA ASP A 143 18.09 4.59 -7.82
C ASP A 143 17.64 6.00 -8.22
N VAL A 144 18.38 6.64 -9.13
CA VAL A 144 18.10 8.01 -9.56
C VAL A 144 17.34 7.96 -10.90
N PRO A 145 16.10 8.46 -10.96
CA PRO A 145 15.45 8.69 -12.23
C PRO A 145 16.08 9.90 -12.93
N ALA A 146 16.21 9.82 -14.25
CA ALA A 146 16.88 10.81 -15.10
C ALA A 146 16.00 11.21 -16.30
N GLY A 147 16.49 12.16 -17.09
CA GLY A 147 15.78 12.80 -18.20
C GLY A 147 15.53 14.29 -18.00
N ARG A 148 16.21 14.93 -17.04
CA ARG A 148 16.09 16.36 -16.77
C ARG A 148 16.73 17.16 -17.90
N LEU A 149 16.17 18.33 -18.18
CA LEU A 149 16.82 19.34 -19.03
C LEU A 149 17.57 20.33 -18.14
N ASP A 150 18.61 20.93 -18.70
CA ASP A 150 19.37 22.00 -18.07
C ASP A 150 18.60 23.32 -18.13
N GLY A 151 18.40 23.95 -16.97
CA GLY A 151 17.77 25.25 -16.83
C GLY A 151 18.57 26.37 -17.50
N LEU A 152 17.84 27.34 -18.09
CA LEU A 152 18.43 28.49 -18.77
C LEU A 152 18.54 29.74 -17.88
N VAL A 153 17.90 29.72 -16.71
CA VAL A 153 17.77 30.87 -15.80
C VAL A 153 18.43 30.53 -14.49
N SER A 154 19.33 31.40 -14.03
CA SER A 154 19.97 31.30 -12.73
C SER A 154 20.03 32.69 -12.10
N SER A 155 19.69 32.82 -10.82
CA SER A 155 19.56 34.12 -10.15
C SER A 155 20.09 34.09 -8.73
N ALA A 156 21.04 34.96 -8.43
CA ALA A 156 21.59 35.11 -7.07
C ALA A 156 20.51 35.53 -6.05
N ASN A 157 19.58 36.38 -6.46
CA ASN A 157 18.48 36.85 -5.60
C ASN A 157 17.49 35.73 -5.28
N GLU A 158 17.24 34.85 -6.25
CA GLU A 158 16.34 33.71 -6.07
C GLU A 158 16.97 32.67 -5.15
N ALA A 159 18.26 32.34 -5.34
CA ALA A 159 19.00 31.51 -4.40
C ALA A 159 18.93 32.05 -2.97
N GLN A 160 19.13 33.36 -2.78
CA GLN A 160 19.06 33.97 -1.45
C GLN A 160 17.65 33.91 -0.82
N ALA A 161 16.59 33.96 -1.63
CA ALA A 161 15.21 33.92 -1.13
C ALA A 161 14.72 32.50 -0.82
N GLU A 162 15.17 31.52 -1.58
CA GLU A 162 14.67 30.14 -1.52
C GLU A 162 15.47 29.24 -0.57
N LEU A 163 16.79 29.45 -0.44
CA LEU A 163 17.63 28.60 0.41
C LEU A 163 17.46 28.95 1.91
N PRO A 164 17.35 27.95 2.80
CA PRO A 164 17.27 28.20 4.24
C PRO A 164 18.53 28.87 4.80
N GLU A 165 18.37 29.94 5.58
CA GLU A 165 19.52 30.59 6.23
C GLU A 165 19.93 29.88 7.52
N PRO A 166 21.22 29.91 7.89
CA PRO A 166 21.72 29.29 9.13
C PRO A 166 21.15 29.91 10.41
N THR A 167 20.49 31.06 10.30
CA THR A 167 19.85 31.81 11.40
C THR A 167 18.37 31.47 11.59
N PHE A 168 17.74 30.75 10.66
CA PHE A 168 16.30 30.48 10.69
C PHE A 168 15.83 29.83 12.00
N THR A 169 14.64 30.25 12.46
CA THR A 169 13.89 29.59 13.53
C THR A 169 13.27 28.27 13.04
N ILE A 170 12.84 27.41 13.98
CA ILE A 170 12.19 26.14 13.61
C ILE A 170 10.94 26.35 12.73
N ARG A 171 10.16 27.40 12.98
CA ARG A 171 8.98 27.71 12.15
C ARG A 171 9.39 28.07 10.72
N GLN A 172 10.40 28.93 10.55
CA GLN A 172 10.90 29.31 9.23
C GLN A 172 11.49 28.12 8.46
N LEU A 173 12.16 27.18 9.16
CA LEU A 173 12.65 25.95 8.54
C LEU A 173 11.50 25.07 8.05
N ILE A 174 10.49 24.84 8.90
CA ILE A 174 9.29 24.08 8.56
C ILE A 174 8.58 24.72 7.36
N ASP A 175 8.35 26.03 7.39
CA ASP A 175 7.69 26.76 6.29
C ASP A 175 8.50 26.66 5.00
N SER A 176 9.83 26.80 5.07
CA SER A 176 10.71 26.70 3.90
C SER A 176 10.66 25.32 3.24
N PHE A 177 10.73 24.25 4.03
CA PHE A 177 10.64 22.87 3.53
C PHE A 177 9.23 22.51 3.07
N ALA A 178 8.19 22.98 3.77
CA ALA A 178 6.80 22.76 3.39
C ALA A 178 6.47 23.38 2.01
N ARG A 179 7.05 24.54 1.68
CA ARG A 179 6.91 25.16 0.33
C ARG A 179 7.46 24.29 -0.80
N LYS A 180 8.38 23.37 -0.50
CA LYS A 180 8.92 22.38 -1.43
C LYS A 180 8.30 20.99 -1.21
N ASN A 181 7.17 20.92 -0.50
CA ASN A 181 6.43 19.71 -0.16
C ASN A 181 7.23 18.70 0.68
N PHE A 182 8.09 19.17 1.60
CA PHE A 182 8.81 18.33 2.57
C PHE A 182 8.17 18.39 3.97
N THR A 183 8.17 17.25 4.67
CA THR A 183 7.67 17.12 6.05
C THR A 183 8.70 17.56 7.09
N VAL A 184 8.27 17.71 8.35
CA VAL A 184 9.18 17.96 9.49
C VAL A 184 10.21 16.84 9.64
N GLU A 185 9.79 15.58 9.46
CA GLU A 185 10.70 14.43 9.43
C GLU A 185 11.77 14.61 8.34
N GLU A 186 11.36 14.91 7.11
CA GLU A 186 12.31 15.02 5.99
C GLU A 186 13.24 16.24 6.10
N LEU A 187 12.78 17.33 6.71
CA LEU A 187 13.64 18.44 7.16
C LEU A 187 14.73 17.91 8.09
N VAL A 188 14.35 17.22 9.17
CA VAL A 188 15.31 16.68 10.16
C VAL A 188 16.25 15.65 9.52
N VAL A 189 15.75 14.80 8.63
CA VAL A 189 16.54 13.83 7.87
C VAL A 189 17.61 14.54 7.03
N LEU A 190 17.20 15.50 6.18
CA LEU A 190 18.11 16.20 5.28
C LEU A 190 19.14 17.06 6.01
N SER A 191 18.81 17.61 7.19
CA SER A 191 19.79 18.28 8.05
C SER A 191 20.93 17.36 8.50
N GLY A 192 20.74 16.04 8.49
CA GLY A 192 21.81 15.06 8.74
C GLY A 192 22.98 15.15 7.75
N ALA A 193 22.80 15.79 6.58
CA ALA A 193 23.87 16.09 5.64
C ALA A 193 24.96 16.98 6.26
N HIS A 194 24.64 17.79 7.27
CA HIS A 194 25.59 18.58 8.06
C HIS A 194 26.55 17.71 8.90
N SER A 195 26.45 16.38 8.81
CA SER A 195 27.48 15.49 9.33
C SER A 195 28.81 15.59 8.56
N VAL A 196 28.83 16.09 7.31
CA VAL A 196 30.04 16.19 6.48
C VAL A 196 30.27 17.59 5.92
N GLY A 197 31.51 17.84 5.50
CA GLY A 197 31.91 19.09 4.86
C GLY A 197 32.19 20.23 5.84
N ASP A 198 32.38 21.42 5.26
CA ASP A 198 32.76 22.63 5.99
C ASP A 198 31.69 23.72 5.82
N GLY A 199 31.48 24.46 6.90
CA GLY A 199 30.74 25.72 6.94
C GLY A 199 31.70 26.90 7.02
N HIS A 200 31.14 28.10 7.10
CA HIS A 200 31.93 29.33 7.24
C HIS A 200 31.53 30.10 8.50
N CYS A 201 32.47 30.85 9.06
CA CYS A 201 32.27 31.60 10.30
C CYS A 201 31.15 32.63 10.21
N SER A 202 30.94 33.24 9.05
CA SER A 202 29.77 34.09 8.75
C SER A 202 28.43 33.41 9.10
N SER A 203 28.32 32.11 8.86
CA SER A 203 27.12 31.29 9.14
C SER A 203 26.96 30.92 10.62
N CYS A 204 28.02 31.07 11.43
CA CYS A 204 28.02 30.69 12.85
C CYS A 204 27.75 31.87 13.79
N THR A 205 27.62 33.10 13.27
CA THR A 205 27.52 34.35 14.04
C THR A 205 26.45 34.31 15.13
N ALA A 206 25.25 33.81 14.83
CA ALA A 206 24.18 33.65 15.82
C ALA A 206 24.56 32.70 16.98
N ARG A 207 25.35 31.66 16.69
CA ARG A 207 25.81 30.69 17.69
C ARG A 207 26.90 31.24 18.60
N LEU A 208 27.75 32.14 18.09
CA LEU A 208 28.77 32.81 18.88
C LEU A 208 28.17 33.73 19.96
N ALA A 209 26.94 34.22 19.74
CA ALA A 209 26.21 35.08 20.68
C ALA A 209 25.13 34.35 21.50
N ALA A 210 24.81 33.08 21.21
CA ALA A 210 23.73 32.33 21.85
C ALA A 210 23.96 32.10 23.36
N PRO A 211 22.92 31.92 24.20
CA PRO A 211 23.09 31.65 25.64
C PRO A 211 23.47 30.18 25.95
N PRO A 212 23.99 29.88 27.18
CA PRO A 212 24.51 28.54 27.54
C PRO A 212 23.50 27.38 27.46
N ASP A 213 22.21 27.67 27.54
CA ASP A 213 21.13 26.70 27.36
C ASP A 213 20.91 26.31 25.89
N GLN A 214 21.45 27.08 24.95
CA GLN A 214 21.32 26.84 23.50
C GLN A 214 22.61 26.32 22.87
N ILE A 215 23.76 26.62 23.43
CA ILE A 215 25.07 26.12 22.97
C ILE A 215 25.96 25.79 24.15
N THR A 216 26.62 24.64 24.06
CA THR A 216 27.61 24.23 25.06
C THR A 216 28.75 25.26 25.13
N PRO A 217 29.04 25.88 26.30
CA PRO A 217 30.00 26.99 26.39
C PRO A 217 31.40 26.67 25.87
N SER A 218 31.89 25.45 26.11
CA SER A 218 33.17 24.99 25.60
C SER A 218 33.20 24.91 24.07
N TYR A 219 32.09 24.52 23.44
CA TYR A 219 31.98 24.49 21.98
C TYR A 219 31.91 25.91 21.39
N ARG A 220 31.19 26.83 22.03
CA ARG A 220 31.19 28.25 21.63
C ARG A 220 32.60 28.85 21.66
N ASN A 221 33.39 28.53 22.69
CA ASN A 221 34.78 28.99 22.79
C ASN A 221 35.66 28.41 21.67
N LEU A 222 35.44 27.16 21.28
CA LEU A 222 36.09 26.53 20.13
C LEU A 222 35.77 27.27 18.83
N LEU A 223 34.48 27.53 18.56
CA LEU A 223 34.06 28.26 17.37
C LEU A 223 34.62 29.70 17.34
N ASN A 224 34.57 30.42 18.47
CA ASN A 224 35.18 31.74 18.61
C ASN A 224 36.70 31.71 18.31
N TYR A 225 37.40 30.68 18.79
CA TYR A 225 38.83 30.50 18.55
C TYR A 225 39.14 30.31 17.06
N LYS A 226 38.37 29.48 16.35
CA LYS A 226 38.53 29.26 14.91
C LYS A 226 38.20 30.51 14.10
N CYS A 227 37.08 31.17 14.42
CA CYS A 227 36.63 32.36 13.70
C CYS A 227 37.48 33.61 13.95
N SER A 228 38.22 33.68 15.06
CA SER A 228 39.14 34.80 15.34
C SER A 228 40.57 34.60 14.80
N ARG A 229 40.95 33.40 14.36
CA ARG A 229 42.32 33.07 13.93
C ARG A 229 42.47 32.57 12.50
N GLY A 230 41.39 32.35 11.76
CA GLY A 230 41.50 31.97 10.35
C GLY A 230 42.07 33.12 9.51
N GLY A 231 43.14 32.86 8.77
CA GLY A 231 43.89 33.88 8.00
C GLY A 231 43.18 34.41 6.75
N GLY A 232 41.84 34.46 6.72
CA GLY A 232 41.04 34.91 5.58
C GLY A 232 39.82 35.74 6.02
N ALA A 233 39.14 36.40 5.08
CA ALA A 233 38.01 37.30 5.38
C ALA A 233 36.79 36.58 5.99
N ASP A 234 36.62 35.28 5.71
CA ASP A 234 35.60 34.41 6.31
C ASP A 234 36.13 32.96 6.47
N PRO A 235 36.69 32.61 7.64
CA PRO A 235 37.30 31.28 7.84
C PRO A 235 36.32 30.12 7.75
N ALA A 236 36.78 28.99 7.20
CA ALA A 236 36.04 27.72 7.20
C ALA A 236 36.08 27.04 8.58
N VAL A 237 35.00 26.34 8.91
CA VAL A 237 34.82 25.52 10.12
C VAL A 237 34.18 24.19 9.74
N VAL A 238 34.69 23.07 10.27
CA VAL A 238 34.10 21.75 9.95
C VAL A 238 32.66 21.69 10.46
N ASN A 239 31.73 21.15 9.66
CA ASN A 239 30.30 21.12 10.01
C ASN A 239 30.00 20.28 11.25
N ASN A 240 30.82 19.25 11.50
CA ASN A 240 30.60 18.29 12.56
C ASN A 240 31.81 18.23 13.49
N ALA A 241 31.61 18.52 14.77
CA ALA A 241 32.68 18.60 15.76
C ALA A 241 33.52 17.32 15.91
N ARG A 242 33.01 16.16 15.46
CA ARG A 242 33.77 14.90 15.44
C ARG A 242 34.88 14.87 14.38
N ASP A 243 34.83 15.77 13.40
CA ASP A 243 35.82 15.91 12.33
C ASP A 243 36.86 17.03 12.64
N GLU A 244 36.77 17.66 13.83
CA GLU A 244 37.70 18.70 14.26
C GLU A 244 39.12 18.17 14.57
N ASP A 245 40.09 19.08 14.56
CA ASP A 245 41.47 18.72 14.89
C ASP A 245 41.64 18.42 16.39
N LEU A 246 42.43 17.39 16.68
CA LEU A 246 42.67 16.90 18.03
C LEU A 246 43.19 17.98 18.99
N ALA A 247 44.09 18.84 18.53
CA ALA A 247 44.71 19.86 19.37
C ALA A 247 43.69 20.91 19.83
N THR A 248 42.84 21.37 18.92
CA THR A 248 41.76 22.32 19.22
C THR A 248 40.73 21.69 20.15
N VAL A 249 40.29 20.45 19.88
CA VAL A 249 39.28 19.77 20.72
C VAL A 249 39.83 19.44 22.09
N ALA A 250 41.08 18.96 22.21
CA ALA A 250 41.71 18.72 23.50
C ALA A 250 41.83 19.99 24.34
N ARG A 251 42.03 21.14 23.70
CA ARG A 251 42.12 22.44 24.36
C ARG A 251 40.79 22.95 24.92
N PHE A 252 39.71 22.83 24.15
CA PHE A 252 38.42 23.44 24.52
C PHE A 252 37.39 22.44 25.06
N MET A 253 37.42 21.20 24.59
CA MET A 253 36.45 20.14 24.91
C MET A 253 37.14 18.79 25.16
N PRO A 254 37.97 18.65 26.22
CA PRO A 254 38.77 17.44 26.45
C PRO A 254 37.92 16.17 26.59
N ALA A 255 36.71 16.26 27.15
CA ALA A 255 35.78 15.13 27.25
C ALA A 255 35.24 14.65 25.88
N PHE A 256 35.37 15.47 24.83
CA PHE A 256 34.91 15.15 23.48
C PHE A 256 35.98 14.42 22.65
N VAL A 257 37.24 14.34 23.12
CA VAL A 257 38.35 13.72 22.38
C VAL A 257 38.02 12.28 21.93
N GLY A 258 37.36 11.48 22.78
CA GLY A 258 36.95 10.11 22.43
C GLY A 258 35.87 10.01 21.34
N LYS A 259 35.20 11.12 21.01
CA LYS A 259 34.18 11.22 19.95
C LYS A 259 34.76 11.61 18.58
N LEU A 260 36.04 11.99 18.50
CA LEU A 260 36.69 12.34 17.23
C LEU A 260 36.80 11.14 16.29
N ARG A 261 36.82 11.43 14.98
CA ARG A 261 36.97 10.43 13.91
C ARG A 261 38.09 10.85 12.97
N PRO A 262 38.88 9.89 12.46
CA PRO A 262 39.99 10.20 11.55
C PRO A 262 39.52 10.53 10.13
N VAL A 263 38.27 10.21 9.79
CA VAL A 263 37.71 10.36 8.45
C VAL A 263 36.28 10.88 8.57
N SER A 264 35.98 12.01 7.92
CA SER A 264 34.63 12.57 7.84
C SER A 264 33.67 11.59 7.16
N ALA A 265 32.49 11.34 7.72
CA ALA A 265 31.56 10.31 7.25
C ALA A 265 30.11 10.79 7.20
N LEU A 266 29.38 10.43 6.15
CA LEU A 266 27.95 10.72 6.11
C LEU A 266 27.24 9.71 7.01
N ASP A 267 26.84 10.14 8.21
CA ASP A 267 26.26 9.29 9.25
C ASP A 267 25.39 10.08 10.26
N ASN A 268 24.88 9.38 11.26
CA ASN A 268 23.95 9.93 12.26
C ASN A 268 24.61 10.67 13.45
N THR A 269 25.93 10.89 13.50
CA THR A 269 26.52 11.58 14.67
C THR A 269 26.13 13.04 14.77
N TYR A 270 25.67 13.64 13.67
CA TYR A 270 25.06 14.98 13.67
C TYR A 270 23.97 15.11 14.75
N TYR A 271 23.06 14.12 14.84
CA TYR A 271 21.94 14.18 15.79
C TYR A 271 22.39 14.07 17.25
N ARG A 272 23.38 13.22 17.53
CA ARG A 272 23.96 13.10 18.88
C ARG A 272 24.63 14.40 19.31
N ASN A 273 25.36 15.03 18.38
CA ASN A 273 26.01 16.30 18.63
C ASN A 273 24.98 17.44 18.76
N ASN A 274 23.87 17.40 18.02
CA ASN A 274 22.77 18.33 18.18
C ASN A 274 22.14 18.23 19.58
N LEU A 275 21.84 17.01 20.06
CA LEU A 275 21.34 16.77 21.42
C LEU A 275 22.31 17.30 22.50
N ASP A 276 23.62 17.23 22.25
CA ASP A 276 24.68 17.79 23.11
C ASP A 276 24.88 19.31 22.91
N LYS A 277 24.10 19.97 22.02
CA LYS A 277 24.20 21.39 21.64
C LYS A 277 25.55 21.77 21.04
N VAL A 278 26.17 20.81 20.35
CA VAL A 278 27.47 20.88 19.66
C VAL A 278 27.21 20.91 18.15
N VAL A 279 26.62 22.00 17.67
CA VAL A 279 26.29 22.23 16.25
C VAL A 279 26.57 23.69 15.85
N ASN A 280 26.95 23.90 14.59
CA ASN A 280 27.49 25.15 14.07
C ASN A 280 26.44 26.21 13.74
N PHE A 281 25.23 25.80 13.36
CA PHE A 281 24.20 26.71 12.88
C PHE A 281 23.07 26.86 13.91
N ASN A 282 22.43 28.03 13.93
CA ASN A 282 21.25 28.24 14.78
C ASN A 282 20.09 27.36 14.29
N SER A 283 19.92 27.26 12.98
CA SER A 283 18.94 26.38 12.35
C SER A 283 19.04 24.91 12.81
N ASP A 284 20.25 24.38 13.02
CA ASP A 284 20.43 23.02 13.54
C ASP A 284 19.89 22.89 14.97
N TRP A 285 20.27 23.80 15.86
CA TRP A 285 19.80 23.79 17.25
C TRP A 285 18.28 23.97 17.35
N GLN A 286 17.69 24.73 16.44
CA GLN A 286 16.25 24.97 16.39
C GLN A 286 15.44 23.68 16.19
N LEU A 287 16.02 22.62 15.63
CA LEU A 287 15.36 21.30 15.55
C LEU A 287 14.98 20.71 16.92
N LEU A 288 15.61 21.18 18.02
CA LEU A 288 15.29 20.74 19.37
C LEU A 288 14.16 21.53 20.04
N THR A 289 13.67 22.60 19.42
CA THR A 289 12.70 23.52 20.07
C THR A 289 11.24 23.19 19.76
N GLN A 290 10.99 22.25 18.85
CA GLN A 290 9.66 21.75 18.49
C GLN A 290 9.59 20.23 18.70
N ASP A 291 8.48 19.74 19.25
CA ASP A 291 8.39 18.37 19.79
C ASP A 291 8.54 17.26 18.74
N GLU A 292 7.97 17.43 17.55
CA GLU A 292 8.05 16.46 16.45
C GLU A 292 9.47 16.38 15.88
N ALA A 293 10.07 17.53 15.57
CA ALA A 293 11.45 17.64 15.10
C ALA A 293 12.42 17.05 16.12
N ARG A 294 12.24 17.38 17.41
CA ARG A 294 13.03 16.84 18.51
C ARG A 294 12.85 15.32 18.64
N GLY A 295 11.63 14.81 18.46
CA GLY A 295 11.35 13.38 18.42
C GLY A 295 12.14 12.67 17.34
N HIS A 296 12.17 13.22 16.12
CA HIS A 296 12.98 12.68 15.01
C HIS A 296 14.48 12.80 15.26
N VAL A 297 14.97 13.90 15.86
CA VAL A 297 16.38 14.03 16.26
C VAL A 297 16.79 12.91 17.22
N HIS A 298 15.96 12.61 18.22
CA HIS A 298 16.17 11.45 19.11
C HIS A 298 16.14 10.12 18.34
N GLU A 299 15.15 9.93 17.48
CA GLU A 299 14.99 8.70 16.70
C GLU A 299 16.21 8.41 15.82
N TYR A 300 16.73 9.42 15.13
CA TYR A 300 17.91 9.27 14.27
C TYR A 300 19.23 9.23 15.05
N ALA A 301 19.32 9.86 16.23
CA ALA A 301 20.46 9.69 17.13
C ALA A 301 20.60 8.23 17.62
N ASP A 302 19.47 7.58 17.91
CA ASP A 302 19.40 6.21 18.44
C ASP A 302 19.47 5.14 17.34
N ASN A 303 19.06 5.46 16.11
CA ASN A 303 18.94 4.49 15.01
C ASN A 303 19.61 4.96 13.71
N ALA A 304 20.90 4.67 13.59
CA ALA A 304 21.70 5.03 12.41
C ALA A 304 21.16 4.39 11.11
N ALA A 305 20.75 3.13 11.14
CA ALA A 305 20.27 2.43 9.95
C ALA A 305 18.94 3.00 9.42
N LEU A 306 18.08 3.47 10.34
CA LEU A 306 16.86 4.18 9.95
C LEU A 306 17.19 5.50 9.27
N TRP A 307 18.13 6.26 9.84
CA TRP A 307 18.58 7.50 9.21
C TRP A 307 19.18 7.24 7.82
N ASP A 308 20.04 6.23 7.65
CA ASP A 308 20.65 5.90 6.34
C ASP A 308 19.57 5.66 5.26
N HIS A 309 18.52 4.91 5.61
CA HIS A 309 17.39 4.62 4.72
C HIS A 309 16.55 5.87 4.42
N ASP A 310 16.20 6.64 5.44
CA ASP A 310 15.32 7.80 5.29
C ASP A 310 16.04 8.94 4.57
N PHE A 311 17.34 9.11 4.82
CA PHE A 311 18.20 10.05 4.09
C PHE A 311 18.28 9.72 2.60
N ALA A 312 18.42 8.44 2.24
CA ALA A 312 18.36 8.00 0.85
C ALA A 312 17.00 8.34 0.19
N ALA A 313 15.89 8.11 0.91
CA ALA A 313 14.55 8.43 0.41
C ALA A 313 14.32 9.94 0.25
N SER A 314 14.77 10.76 1.21
CA SER A 314 14.66 12.22 1.15
C SER A 314 15.54 12.83 0.06
N LEU A 315 16.74 12.31 -0.17
CA LEU A 315 17.57 12.72 -1.32
C LEU A 315 16.94 12.33 -2.66
N LEU A 316 16.34 11.14 -2.76
CA LEU A 316 15.58 10.75 -3.95
C LEU A 316 14.41 11.69 -4.19
N LYS A 317 13.67 12.08 -3.14
CA LYS A 317 12.59 13.06 -3.26
C LYS A 317 13.10 14.42 -3.70
N LEU A 318 14.17 14.92 -3.08
CA LEU A 318 14.84 16.17 -3.46
C LEU A 318 15.22 16.17 -4.92
N SER A 319 15.80 15.08 -5.43
CA SER A 319 16.19 14.96 -6.84
C SER A 319 15.03 15.09 -7.83
N LYS A 320 13.78 14.90 -7.39
CA LYS A 320 12.59 14.93 -8.24
C LYS A 320 11.89 16.28 -8.27
N LEU A 321 12.42 17.30 -7.59
CA LEU A 321 11.84 18.65 -7.65
C LEU A 321 11.86 19.15 -9.11
N PRO A 322 10.71 19.49 -9.69
CA PRO A 322 10.62 19.91 -11.08
C PRO A 322 11.08 21.37 -11.25
N MET A 323 11.56 21.69 -12.46
CA MET A 323 11.72 23.08 -12.89
C MET A 323 10.43 23.88 -12.68
N PRO A 324 10.49 25.21 -12.52
CA PRO A 324 9.29 26.02 -12.33
C PRO A 324 8.44 25.96 -13.60
N ALA A 325 7.12 25.94 -13.45
CA ALA A 325 6.19 25.77 -14.56
C ALA A 325 6.46 26.76 -15.71
N GLY A 326 6.39 26.27 -16.95
CA GLY A 326 6.67 27.07 -18.15
C GLY A 326 8.14 27.36 -18.43
N SER A 327 9.07 26.92 -17.56
CA SER A 327 10.50 27.03 -17.82
C SER A 327 10.94 26.20 -19.02
N LYS A 328 11.90 26.73 -19.78
CA LYS A 328 12.54 26.03 -20.89
C LYS A 328 13.87 25.49 -20.40
N GLY A 329 14.21 24.28 -20.85
CA GLY A 329 15.53 23.70 -20.64
C GLY A 329 16.20 23.31 -21.95
N GLU A 330 17.48 23.00 -21.88
CA GLU A 330 18.27 22.46 -22.99
C GLU A 330 19.16 21.30 -22.54
N ILE A 331 19.93 20.71 -23.45
CA ILE A 331 21.10 19.90 -23.08
C ILE A 331 22.31 20.76 -23.37
N ARG A 332 22.99 21.26 -22.33
CA ARG A 332 24.15 22.13 -22.51
C ARG A 332 25.35 21.34 -23.01
N ASN A 333 26.22 21.94 -23.82
CA ASN A 333 27.51 21.33 -24.18
C ASN A 333 28.56 21.47 -23.07
N LYS A 334 28.42 22.51 -22.23
CA LYS A 334 29.24 22.75 -21.02
C LYS A 334 28.30 23.12 -19.89
N CYS A 335 28.48 22.56 -18.70
CA CYS A 335 27.61 22.86 -17.56
C CYS A 335 27.67 24.32 -17.13
N SER A 336 28.77 25.02 -17.41
CA SER A 336 28.93 26.43 -17.05
C SER A 336 28.22 27.44 -17.95
N SER A 337 27.71 27.05 -19.11
CA SER A 337 27.19 28.02 -20.09
C SER A 337 26.04 27.48 -20.91
N ILE A 338 25.05 28.33 -21.18
CA ILE A 338 23.96 28.05 -22.13
C ILE A 338 24.49 27.92 -23.57
N ASN A 339 23.81 27.15 -24.42
CA ASN A 339 24.21 27.03 -25.83
C ASN A 339 23.76 28.28 -26.62
N HIS A 340 24.68 28.90 -27.37
CA HIS A 340 24.33 29.98 -28.28
C HIS A 340 23.61 29.44 -29.54
N ARG A 341 22.28 29.38 -29.55
CA ARG A 341 21.52 29.17 -30.80
C ARG A 341 21.40 30.48 -31.58
N TYR A 342 21.92 30.47 -32.80
CA TYR A 342 21.96 31.55 -33.79
C TYR A 342 20.70 32.43 -33.82
N ARG A 343 20.89 33.73 -33.52
CA ARG A 343 20.06 34.83 -34.05
C ARG A 343 20.27 34.88 -35.58
N GLY A 344 19.49 34.12 -36.35
CA GLY A 344 19.65 34.16 -37.81
C GLY A 344 18.86 33.12 -38.60
N MET A 345 17.53 33.05 -38.41
CA MET A 345 16.62 32.57 -39.47
C MET A 345 15.19 33.02 -39.14
N LYS A 346 14.94 34.33 -39.26
CA LYS A 346 13.60 34.82 -39.59
C LYS A 346 13.48 34.72 -41.10
N LEU A 347 12.28 34.35 -41.56
CA LEU A 347 11.80 34.29 -42.94
C LEU A 347 11.83 32.88 -43.56
N ILE A 348 10.66 32.52 -44.09
CA ILE A 348 10.29 31.35 -44.92
C ILE A 348 9.60 30.21 -44.14
N LEU A 349 8.35 29.94 -44.59
CA LEU A 349 7.41 28.86 -44.23
C LEU A 349 6.36 29.13 -43.14
N MET A 350 5.65 30.27 -43.27
CA MET A 350 4.21 30.37 -43.00
C MET A 350 3.42 30.20 -44.32
N VAL A 351 3.46 29.03 -44.96
CA VAL A 351 2.44 28.57 -45.95
C VAL A 351 2.66 27.06 -46.16
N ALA A 352 1.90 26.22 -45.46
CA ALA A 352 1.53 24.84 -45.85
C ALA A 352 0.85 24.15 -44.66
N PHE A 353 -0.26 24.72 -44.19
CA PHE A 353 -1.23 23.98 -43.39
C PHE A 353 -2.33 23.52 -44.37
N GLN A 354 -2.75 22.26 -44.26
CA GLN A 354 -3.78 21.53 -45.04
C GLN A 354 -3.29 20.64 -46.20
N ALA A 355 -2.96 19.38 -45.88
CA ALA A 355 -3.64 18.19 -46.44
C ALA A 355 -2.88 16.88 -46.08
N MET A 356 -3.64 15.88 -45.58
CA MET A 356 -3.28 14.47 -45.29
C MET A 356 -2.34 14.21 -44.10
N SER A 357 -2.56 13.25 -43.21
CA SER A 357 -3.69 12.40 -42.83
C SER A 357 -3.30 11.73 -41.50
N LEU A 358 -4.19 11.85 -40.52
CA LEU A 358 -4.52 10.90 -39.45
C LEU A 358 -3.52 9.76 -39.15
N ILE A 359 -2.87 9.84 -37.99
CA ILE A 359 -2.57 8.65 -37.18
C ILE A 359 -3.22 8.88 -35.82
N SER A 360 -4.40 8.30 -35.65
CA SER A 360 -5.10 8.23 -34.39
C SER A 360 -4.27 7.43 -33.39
N ILE A 361 -3.95 8.00 -32.23
CA ILE A 361 -3.55 7.20 -31.07
C ILE A 361 -4.85 6.69 -30.45
N SER A 362 -5.24 5.47 -30.84
CA SER A 362 -6.40 4.78 -30.28
C SER A 362 -6.09 4.31 -28.86
N THR A 363 -6.89 4.75 -27.89
CA THR A 363 -7.06 4.04 -26.63
C THR A 363 -7.63 2.66 -26.96
N ALA A 364 -6.91 1.58 -26.63
CA ALA A 364 -7.35 0.23 -26.97
C ALA A 364 -8.51 -0.23 -26.05
N SER A 365 -9.74 0.14 -26.39
CA SER A 365 -10.97 -0.49 -25.91
C SER A 365 -11.32 -1.72 -26.76
N LEU A 366 -12.24 -2.58 -26.30
CA LEU A 366 -12.80 -3.64 -27.17
C LEU A 366 -13.53 -3.00 -28.36
N GLN A 367 -13.37 -3.58 -29.54
CA GLN A 367 -13.93 -3.05 -30.77
C GLN A 367 -14.73 -4.11 -31.51
N TYR A 368 -15.85 -3.71 -32.11
CA TYR A 368 -16.49 -4.54 -33.11
C TYR A 368 -15.58 -4.67 -34.33
N ASN A 369 -15.56 -5.85 -34.95
CA ASN A 369 -14.73 -6.12 -36.13
C ASN A 369 -13.23 -5.89 -35.89
N PHE A 370 -12.72 -6.10 -34.67
CA PHE A 370 -11.31 -5.90 -34.30
C PHE A 370 -10.35 -6.70 -35.20
N TYR A 371 -10.73 -7.92 -35.58
CA TYR A 371 -9.94 -8.78 -36.45
C TYR A 371 -10.18 -8.54 -37.96
N GLY A 372 -11.06 -7.62 -38.34
CA GLY A 372 -11.51 -7.46 -39.73
C GLY A 372 -10.39 -7.21 -40.75
N SER A 373 -9.30 -6.56 -40.35
CA SER A 373 -8.12 -6.33 -41.21
C SER A 373 -6.97 -7.32 -40.96
N SER A 374 -6.86 -7.86 -39.75
CA SER A 374 -5.71 -8.67 -39.31
C SER A 374 -5.95 -10.18 -39.42
N CYS A 375 -7.21 -10.61 -39.30
CA CYS A 375 -7.70 -11.96 -39.54
C CYS A 375 -9.20 -11.93 -39.92
N PRO A 376 -9.56 -11.55 -41.17
CA PRO A 376 -10.95 -11.37 -41.58
C PRO A 376 -11.83 -12.62 -41.45
N ASN A 377 -11.23 -13.82 -41.47
CA ASN A 377 -11.95 -15.09 -41.35
C ASN A 377 -12.01 -15.64 -39.91
N ALA A 378 -11.53 -14.89 -38.90
CA ALA A 378 -11.47 -15.35 -37.51
C ALA A 378 -12.85 -15.79 -37.00
N GLU A 379 -13.82 -14.86 -36.99
CA GLU A 379 -15.16 -15.12 -36.44
C GLU A 379 -15.87 -16.24 -37.19
N GLN A 380 -15.81 -16.25 -38.54
CA GLN A 380 -16.41 -17.32 -39.34
C GLN A 380 -15.78 -18.69 -39.04
N THR A 381 -14.46 -18.75 -38.86
CA THR A 381 -13.75 -19.99 -38.52
C THR A 381 -14.18 -20.49 -37.15
N ILE A 382 -14.28 -19.59 -36.16
CA ILE A 382 -14.77 -19.91 -34.82
C ILE A 382 -16.20 -20.45 -34.90
N SER A 383 -17.11 -19.75 -35.58
CA SER A 383 -18.51 -20.16 -35.72
C SER A 383 -18.67 -21.52 -36.40
N ASN A 384 -17.90 -21.79 -37.47
CA ASN A 384 -17.94 -23.09 -38.14
C ASN A 384 -17.56 -24.25 -37.20
N VAL A 385 -16.51 -24.05 -36.38
CA VAL A 385 -16.05 -25.07 -35.43
C VAL A 385 -17.05 -25.22 -34.29
N VAL A 386 -17.55 -24.11 -33.72
CA VAL A 386 -18.53 -24.13 -32.62
C VAL A 386 -19.82 -24.80 -33.07
N TYR A 387 -20.35 -24.45 -34.25
CA TYR A 387 -21.56 -25.09 -34.79
C TYR A 387 -21.34 -26.58 -35.04
N GLY A 388 -20.20 -26.97 -35.62
CA GLY A 388 -19.88 -28.39 -35.82
C GLY A 388 -19.75 -29.16 -34.49
N LEU A 389 -19.22 -28.53 -33.44
CA LEU A 389 -19.17 -29.11 -32.09
C LEU A 389 -20.56 -29.28 -31.49
N ILE A 390 -21.45 -28.29 -31.64
CA ILE A 390 -22.83 -28.32 -31.12
C ILE A 390 -23.71 -29.29 -31.93
N ASP A 391 -23.53 -29.38 -33.25
CA ASP A 391 -24.25 -30.34 -34.10
C ASP A 391 -23.86 -31.79 -33.77
N ALA A 392 -22.60 -32.02 -33.40
CA ALA A 392 -22.13 -33.33 -32.94
C ALA A 392 -22.58 -33.65 -31.50
N ASP A 393 -22.58 -32.65 -30.63
CA ASP A 393 -23.03 -32.76 -29.24
C ASP A 393 -23.71 -31.46 -28.77
N PRO A 394 -25.05 -31.44 -28.71
CA PRO A 394 -25.80 -30.24 -28.30
C PRO A 394 -25.47 -29.74 -26.90
N SER A 395 -24.92 -30.58 -26.02
CA SER A 395 -24.49 -30.17 -24.67
C SER A 395 -23.19 -29.35 -24.66
N MET A 396 -22.55 -29.16 -25.82
CA MET A 396 -21.41 -28.24 -25.95
C MET A 396 -21.81 -26.77 -25.86
N ALA A 397 -23.03 -26.40 -26.28
CA ALA A 397 -23.51 -25.02 -26.18
C ALA A 397 -23.56 -24.52 -24.72
N PRO A 398 -24.22 -25.23 -23.77
CA PRO A 398 -24.19 -24.82 -22.37
C PRO A 398 -22.80 -24.94 -21.73
N ALA A 399 -21.95 -25.87 -22.18
CA ALA A 399 -20.58 -26.00 -21.67
C ALA A 399 -19.70 -24.77 -22.00
N LEU A 400 -19.73 -24.30 -23.24
CA LEU A 400 -18.97 -23.11 -23.67
C LEU A 400 -19.53 -21.82 -23.05
N LEU A 401 -20.87 -21.72 -22.91
CA LEU A 401 -21.51 -20.60 -22.23
C LEU A 401 -21.11 -20.54 -20.74
N ARG A 402 -21.13 -21.68 -20.04
CA ARG A 402 -20.68 -21.79 -18.64
C ARG A 402 -19.19 -21.47 -18.50
N LEU A 403 -18.36 -21.94 -19.42
CA LEU A 403 -16.92 -21.69 -19.38
C LEU A 403 -16.60 -20.19 -19.52
N HIS A 404 -17.31 -19.46 -20.39
CA HIS A 404 -17.17 -18.01 -20.52
C HIS A 404 -17.65 -17.25 -19.26
N PHE A 405 -18.78 -17.67 -18.66
CA PHE A 405 -19.25 -17.10 -17.39
C PHE A 405 -18.20 -17.27 -16.29
N HIS A 406 -17.64 -18.48 -16.15
CA HIS A 406 -16.64 -18.77 -15.13
C HIS A 406 -15.31 -18.01 -15.34
N ASP A 407 -14.89 -17.78 -16.58
CA ASP A 407 -13.75 -16.91 -16.88
C ASP A 407 -14.01 -15.48 -16.36
N CYS A 408 -15.10 -14.88 -16.85
CA CYS A 408 -15.46 -13.50 -16.55
C CYS A 408 -15.70 -13.22 -15.06
N PHE A 409 -16.30 -14.16 -14.32
CA PHE A 409 -16.65 -13.92 -12.92
C PHE A 409 -15.50 -14.14 -11.94
N VAL A 410 -14.42 -14.82 -12.31
CA VAL A 410 -13.35 -15.13 -11.35
C VAL A 410 -12.24 -14.09 -11.37
N MET A 411 -11.47 -14.00 -12.47
CA MET A 411 -10.34 -13.07 -12.62
C MET A 411 -10.52 -12.07 -13.78
N GLY A 412 -11.67 -12.10 -14.45
CA GLY A 412 -11.98 -11.28 -15.61
C GLY A 412 -12.03 -12.08 -16.90
N CYS A 413 -12.62 -11.53 -17.95
CA CYS A 413 -12.75 -12.23 -19.24
C CYS A 413 -11.42 -12.22 -20.02
N ASP A 414 -10.39 -12.87 -19.48
CA ASP A 414 -9.03 -12.87 -20.01
C ASP A 414 -8.50 -14.28 -20.34
N ALA A 415 -9.35 -15.31 -20.34
CA ALA A 415 -9.00 -16.71 -20.56
C ALA A 415 -8.06 -17.33 -19.52
N SER A 416 -7.86 -16.70 -18.36
CA SER A 416 -7.12 -17.27 -17.22
C SER A 416 -7.65 -18.64 -16.79
N ILE A 417 -8.97 -18.89 -16.97
CA ILE A 417 -9.61 -20.20 -16.68
C ILE A 417 -9.01 -21.36 -17.50
N LEU A 418 -8.37 -21.09 -18.64
CA LEU A 418 -7.85 -22.11 -19.56
C LEU A 418 -6.46 -22.64 -19.16
N LEU A 419 -5.75 -21.92 -18.29
CA LEU A 419 -4.35 -22.19 -17.93
C LEU A 419 -4.19 -23.54 -17.21
N ASP A 420 -3.27 -24.37 -17.72
CA ASP A 420 -2.91 -25.62 -17.06
C ASP A 420 -2.01 -25.38 -15.83
N PRO A 421 -2.05 -26.28 -14.82
CA PRO A 421 -1.13 -26.22 -13.70
C PRO A 421 0.33 -26.26 -14.15
N THR A 422 1.15 -25.42 -13.54
CA THR A 422 2.60 -25.37 -13.78
C THR A 422 3.38 -25.59 -12.49
N LYS A 423 4.70 -25.70 -12.58
CA LYS A 423 5.58 -25.73 -11.41
C LYS A 423 5.52 -24.44 -10.58
N ALA A 424 5.29 -23.29 -11.22
CA ALA A 424 5.20 -21.99 -10.56
C ALA A 424 3.82 -21.72 -9.96
N ASN A 425 2.77 -22.30 -10.56
CA ASN A 425 1.40 -22.21 -10.11
C ASN A 425 0.73 -23.58 -10.20
N GLY A 426 0.72 -24.31 -9.08
CA GLY A 426 0.15 -25.66 -9.00
C GLY A 426 -1.37 -25.69 -8.85
N SER A 427 -2.04 -24.55 -8.72
CA SER A 427 -3.49 -24.50 -8.45
C SER A 427 -4.16 -23.34 -9.20
N PRO A 428 -4.20 -23.36 -10.55
CA PRO A 428 -4.98 -22.42 -11.35
C PRO A 428 -6.49 -22.70 -11.27
N GLU A 429 -7.34 -21.78 -11.72
CA GLU A 429 -8.81 -21.87 -11.67
C GLU A 429 -9.34 -23.16 -12.30
N LYS A 430 -8.69 -23.62 -13.37
CA LYS A 430 -8.98 -24.87 -14.07
C LYS A 430 -9.03 -26.10 -13.15
N THR A 431 -8.33 -26.06 -12.02
CA THR A 431 -8.27 -27.14 -11.02
C THR A 431 -9.30 -27.04 -9.90
N ALA A 432 -9.99 -25.90 -9.77
CA ALA A 432 -10.91 -25.67 -8.65
C ALA A 432 -12.28 -26.32 -8.86
N ILE A 433 -12.84 -26.22 -10.08
CA ILE A 433 -14.16 -26.75 -10.42
C ILE A 433 -14.06 -27.53 -11.74
N PRO A 434 -14.59 -28.76 -11.83
CA PRO A 434 -14.64 -29.51 -13.08
C PRO A 434 -15.61 -28.82 -14.05
N LEU A 435 -15.04 -28.09 -15.01
CA LEU A 435 -15.76 -27.52 -16.16
C LEU A 435 -15.50 -28.37 -17.40
N ARG A 436 -16.44 -28.31 -18.34
CA ARG A 436 -16.34 -28.92 -19.67
C ARG A 436 -16.10 -27.83 -20.71
N GLY A 437 -15.42 -28.16 -21.80
CA GLY A 437 -15.23 -27.25 -22.95
C GLY A 437 -13.79 -26.82 -23.22
N TYR A 438 -12.85 -27.13 -22.32
CA TYR A 438 -11.43 -26.81 -22.51
C TYR A 438 -10.86 -27.34 -23.84
N ASP A 439 -11.14 -28.60 -24.18
CA ASP A 439 -10.68 -29.21 -25.43
C ASP A 439 -11.35 -28.60 -26.66
N ALA A 440 -12.61 -28.19 -26.53
CA ALA A 440 -13.33 -27.48 -27.60
C ALA A 440 -12.66 -26.13 -27.90
N VAL A 441 -12.29 -25.37 -26.87
CA VAL A 441 -11.57 -24.09 -27.04
C VAL A 441 -10.21 -24.31 -27.69
N ASN A 442 -9.48 -25.35 -27.29
CA ASN A 442 -8.21 -25.72 -27.94
C ASN A 442 -8.40 -26.12 -29.42
N LYS A 443 -9.49 -26.84 -29.75
CA LYS A 443 -9.83 -27.20 -31.14
C LYS A 443 -10.16 -25.96 -31.98
N ILE A 444 -10.90 -25.00 -31.41
CA ILE A 444 -11.21 -23.71 -32.04
C ILE A 444 -9.91 -22.94 -32.26
N LYS A 445 -9.06 -22.82 -31.24
CA LYS A 445 -7.75 -22.15 -31.35
C LYS A 445 -6.89 -22.77 -32.44
N ALA A 446 -6.82 -24.09 -32.52
CA ALA A 446 -6.06 -24.78 -33.57
C ALA A 446 -6.57 -24.45 -35.00
N ALA A 447 -7.89 -24.39 -35.18
CA ALA A 447 -8.49 -24.01 -36.46
C ALA A 447 -8.21 -22.54 -36.82
N VAL A 448 -8.31 -21.63 -35.84
CA VAL A 448 -8.02 -20.20 -36.03
C VAL A 448 -6.54 -19.98 -36.32
N GLU A 449 -5.63 -20.65 -35.60
CA GLU A 449 -4.19 -20.57 -35.83
C GLU A 449 -3.78 -21.12 -37.22
N ALA A 450 -4.55 -22.06 -37.79
CA ALA A 450 -4.31 -22.54 -39.15
C ALA A 450 -4.63 -21.48 -40.22
N VAL A 451 -5.52 -20.52 -39.92
CA VAL A 451 -5.95 -19.47 -40.84
C VAL A 451 -5.23 -18.14 -40.59
N CYS A 452 -4.96 -17.81 -39.32
CA CYS A 452 -4.25 -16.58 -38.93
C CYS A 452 -3.37 -16.78 -37.68
N PRO A 453 -2.13 -17.27 -37.90
CA PRO A 453 -1.21 -17.58 -36.81
C PRO A 453 -0.92 -16.38 -35.89
N GLY A 454 -1.07 -16.58 -34.58
CA GLY A 454 -0.69 -15.64 -33.54
C GLY A 454 -1.50 -14.34 -33.52
N LYS A 455 -2.73 -14.35 -34.04
CA LYS A 455 -3.57 -13.14 -34.17
C LYS A 455 -4.71 -13.07 -33.17
N VAL A 456 -5.44 -14.16 -32.95
CA VAL A 456 -6.69 -14.15 -32.15
C VAL A 456 -6.44 -14.72 -30.76
N SER A 457 -6.79 -13.97 -29.72
CA SER A 457 -6.59 -14.38 -28.32
C SER A 457 -7.54 -15.51 -27.92
N CYS A 458 -7.14 -16.28 -26.91
CA CYS A 458 -7.99 -17.29 -26.29
C CYS A 458 -9.18 -16.66 -25.56
N ALA A 459 -9.00 -15.47 -24.98
CA ALA A 459 -10.07 -14.68 -24.38
C ALA A 459 -11.17 -14.31 -25.39
N ASP A 460 -10.81 -13.87 -26.60
CA ASP A 460 -11.82 -13.60 -27.64
C ASP A 460 -12.42 -14.88 -28.21
N ILE A 461 -11.67 -15.99 -28.29
CA ILE A 461 -12.23 -17.28 -28.68
C ILE A 461 -13.33 -17.71 -27.70
N LEU A 462 -13.14 -17.55 -26.38
CA LEU A 462 -14.17 -17.85 -25.39
C LEU A 462 -15.42 -16.98 -25.59
N ALA A 463 -15.25 -15.67 -25.80
CA ALA A 463 -16.36 -14.75 -26.00
C ALA A 463 -17.16 -15.06 -27.29
N PHE A 464 -16.48 -15.34 -28.40
CA PHE A 464 -17.13 -15.73 -29.66
C PHE A 464 -17.77 -17.12 -29.56
N ALA A 465 -17.13 -18.07 -28.89
CA ALA A 465 -17.72 -19.40 -28.68
C ALA A 465 -19.01 -19.34 -27.84
N ALA A 466 -19.06 -18.47 -26.83
CA ALA A 466 -20.28 -18.22 -26.05
C ALA A 466 -21.38 -17.56 -26.90
N ARG A 467 -21.04 -16.55 -27.72
CA ARG A 467 -21.97 -15.93 -28.69
C ARG A 467 -22.57 -16.96 -29.63
N ASP A 468 -21.73 -17.76 -30.28
CA ASP A 468 -22.16 -18.74 -31.28
C ASP A 468 -22.96 -19.86 -30.62
N SER A 469 -22.65 -20.23 -29.37
CA SER A 469 -23.48 -21.13 -28.58
C SER A 469 -24.89 -20.58 -28.39
N VAL A 470 -25.03 -19.31 -27.99
CA VAL A 470 -26.32 -18.62 -27.83
C VAL A 470 -27.08 -18.53 -29.17
N THR A 471 -26.39 -18.22 -30.26
CA THR A 471 -27.01 -18.18 -31.60
C THR A 471 -27.52 -19.55 -32.03
N LYS A 472 -26.72 -20.60 -31.87
CA LYS A 472 -27.08 -21.96 -32.28
C LYS A 472 -28.20 -22.56 -31.43
N SER A 473 -28.20 -22.30 -30.12
CA SER A 473 -29.16 -22.91 -29.18
C SER A 473 -30.42 -22.07 -28.94
N GLY A 474 -30.38 -20.76 -29.19
CA GLY A 474 -31.49 -19.84 -28.91
C GLY A 474 -31.93 -18.98 -30.10
N GLY A 475 -31.25 -19.06 -31.25
CA GLY A 475 -31.56 -18.25 -32.44
C GLY A 475 -31.25 -16.76 -32.30
N LEU A 476 -30.57 -16.36 -31.22
CA LEU A 476 -30.25 -14.97 -30.91
C LEU A 476 -28.89 -14.60 -31.53
N VAL A 477 -28.90 -13.65 -32.45
CA VAL A 477 -27.68 -13.09 -33.06
C VAL A 477 -27.41 -11.73 -32.43
N TYR A 478 -26.20 -11.55 -31.90
CA TYR A 478 -25.76 -10.28 -31.34
C TYR A 478 -24.26 -10.10 -31.58
N PRO A 479 -23.79 -8.87 -31.86
CA PRO A 479 -22.38 -8.63 -32.07
C PRO A 479 -21.63 -8.68 -30.74
N VAL A 480 -20.42 -9.23 -30.74
CA VAL A 480 -19.51 -9.23 -29.58
C VAL A 480 -18.28 -8.41 -29.91
N PRO A 481 -17.95 -7.37 -29.13
CA PRO A 481 -16.70 -6.64 -29.33
C PRO A 481 -15.51 -7.51 -28.92
N SER A 482 -14.40 -7.39 -29.62
CA SER A 482 -13.18 -8.19 -29.45
C SER A 482 -11.94 -7.30 -29.32
N GLY A 483 -10.77 -7.92 -29.12
CA GLY A 483 -9.52 -7.25 -28.75
C GLY A 483 -9.05 -7.56 -27.33
N ARG A 484 -9.61 -8.60 -26.71
CA ARG A 484 -9.14 -9.12 -25.41
C ARG A 484 -7.75 -9.73 -25.57
N ARG A 485 -6.95 -9.68 -24.51
CA ARG A 485 -5.65 -10.36 -24.40
C ARG A 485 -5.72 -11.47 -23.36
N ASP A 486 -4.82 -12.42 -23.52
CA ASP A 486 -4.76 -13.59 -22.65
C ASP A 486 -4.07 -13.22 -21.33
N GLY A 487 -4.71 -13.58 -20.22
CA GLY A 487 -4.18 -13.44 -18.87
C GLY A 487 -3.11 -14.49 -18.57
N ASP A 488 -2.11 -14.11 -17.79
CA ASP A 488 -1.01 -14.97 -17.35
C ASP A 488 -1.11 -15.34 -15.86
N VAL A 489 -2.16 -14.89 -15.18
CA VAL A 489 -2.43 -15.16 -13.76
C VAL A 489 -3.74 -15.95 -13.65
N SER A 490 -3.72 -17.03 -12.87
CA SER A 490 -4.93 -17.79 -12.55
C SER A 490 -4.84 -18.36 -11.14
N SER A 491 -5.96 -18.44 -10.41
CA SER A 491 -5.98 -18.91 -9.01
C SER A 491 -7.24 -19.70 -8.67
N ALA A 492 -7.06 -20.95 -8.24
CA ALA A 492 -8.14 -21.82 -7.76
C ALA A 492 -8.88 -21.22 -6.56
N PHE A 493 -8.23 -20.39 -5.74
CA PHE A 493 -8.84 -19.77 -4.57
C PHE A 493 -9.86 -18.68 -4.95
N SER A 494 -9.60 -17.94 -6.04
CA SER A 494 -10.49 -16.90 -6.53
C SER A 494 -11.84 -17.45 -6.99
N VAL A 495 -11.89 -18.72 -7.39
CA VAL A 495 -13.13 -19.38 -7.87
C VAL A 495 -14.20 -19.42 -6.78
N PHE A 496 -13.82 -19.72 -5.54
CA PHE A 496 -14.77 -19.90 -4.43
C PHE A 496 -15.26 -18.57 -3.84
N SER A 497 -14.53 -17.48 -4.05
CA SER A 497 -14.93 -16.14 -3.60
C SER A 497 -15.75 -15.36 -4.64
N SER A 498 -15.73 -15.79 -5.90
CA SER A 498 -16.20 -14.93 -7.00
C SER A 498 -17.33 -15.55 -7.85
N ILE A 499 -17.52 -16.87 -7.80
CA ILE A 499 -18.69 -17.52 -8.42
C ILE A 499 -19.89 -17.44 -7.47
N PRO A 500 -21.06 -16.93 -7.92
CA PRO A 500 -22.27 -16.92 -7.10
C PRO A 500 -22.64 -18.33 -6.64
N SER A 501 -22.90 -18.49 -5.33
CA SER A 501 -23.30 -19.79 -4.78
C SER A 501 -24.72 -20.16 -5.21
N PRO A 502 -25.01 -21.44 -5.51
CA PRO A 502 -26.38 -21.89 -5.77
C PRO A 502 -27.29 -21.79 -4.53
N PHE A 503 -26.71 -21.47 -3.37
CA PHE A 503 -27.40 -21.30 -2.09
C PHE A 503 -27.67 -19.85 -1.72
N PHE A 504 -27.16 -18.89 -2.51
CA PHE A 504 -27.33 -17.47 -2.21
C PHE A 504 -28.80 -17.05 -2.20
N ASP A 505 -29.13 -16.10 -1.32
CA ASP A 505 -30.38 -15.37 -1.37
C ASP A 505 -30.36 -14.26 -2.45
N ALA A 506 -31.46 -13.53 -2.58
CA ALA A 506 -31.60 -12.50 -3.61
C ALA A 506 -30.67 -11.31 -3.38
N ASP A 507 -30.38 -10.94 -2.14
CA ASP A 507 -29.49 -9.81 -1.82
C ASP A 507 -28.03 -10.21 -2.08
N GLU A 508 -27.64 -11.43 -1.71
CA GLU A 508 -26.32 -11.99 -2.01
C GLU A 508 -26.08 -12.11 -3.52
N LEU A 509 -27.09 -12.54 -4.31
CA LEU A 509 -27.00 -12.58 -5.78
C LEU A 509 -26.85 -11.19 -6.39
N VAL A 510 -27.63 -10.21 -5.93
CA VAL A 510 -27.55 -8.82 -6.39
C VAL A 510 -26.19 -8.23 -6.07
N GLN A 511 -25.66 -8.46 -4.87
CA GLN A 511 -24.32 -8.01 -4.47
C GLN A 511 -23.24 -8.68 -5.32
N SER A 512 -23.34 -9.98 -5.58
CA SER A 512 -22.37 -10.73 -6.38
C SER A 512 -22.30 -10.22 -7.83
N PHE A 513 -23.44 -9.96 -8.47
CA PHE A 513 -23.47 -9.38 -9.82
C PHE A 513 -23.07 -7.90 -9.84
N ALA A 514 -23.47 -7.12 -8.81
CA ALA A 514 -23.07 -5.71 -8.67
C ALA A 514 -21.56 -5.56 -8.50
N ALA A 515 -20.89 -6.49 -7.82
CA ALA A 515 -19.43 -6.53 -7.70
C ALA A 515 -18.73 -6.67 -9.07
N LYS A 516 -19.43 -7.20 -10.07
CA LYS A 516 -18.98 -7.31 -11.47
C LYS A 516 -19.53 -6.22 -12.38
N GLY A 517 -20.12 -5.17 -11.81
CA GLY A 517 -20.69 -4.04 -12.55
C GLY A 517 -21.98 -4.39 -13.30
N LEU A 518 -22.65 -5.49 -12.93
CA LEU A 518 -23.91 -5.94 -13.54
C LEU A 518 -25.09 -5.52 -12.67
N THR A 519 -26.16 -5.05 -13.31
CA THR A 519 -27.39 -4.59 -12.64
C THR A 519 -28.32 -5.75 -12.28
N VAL A 520 -29.39 -5.46 -11.53
CA VAL A 520 -30.49 -6.43 -11.29
C VAL A 520 -31.07 -6.96 -12.60
N ASP A 521 -31.23 -6.08 -13.60
CA ASP A 521 -31.70 -6.48 -14.94
C ASP A 521 -30.74 -7.45 -15.61
N ASP A 522 -29.42 -7.24 -15.45
CA ASP A 522 -28.39 -8.12 -16.00
C ASP A 522 -28.33 -9.46 -15.25
N LEU A 523 -28.41 -9.46 -13.91
CA LEU A 523 -28.51 -10.66 -13.07
C LEU A 523 -29.69 -11.53 -13.51
N VAL A 524 -30.88 -10.95 -13.54
CA VAL A 524 -32.10 -11.71 -13.84
C VAL A 524 -32.09 -12.14 -15.30
N ALA A 525 -31.65 -11.28 -16.24
CA ALA A 525 -31.52 -11.68 -17.64
C ALA A 525 -30.56 -12.86 -17.81
N LEU A 526 -29.33 -12.76 -17.28
CA LEU A 526 -28.28 -13.80 -17.39
C LEU A 526 -28.67 -15.11 -16.69
N SER A 527 -29.46 -15.05 -15.62
CA SER A 527 -30.02 -16.26 -14.97
C SER A 527 -30.86 -17.10 -15.93
N GLY A 528 -31.39 -16.48 -17.01
CA GLY A 528 -32.04 -17.19 -18.11
C GLY A 528 -31.16 -18.21 -18.83
N ALA A 529 -29.82 -18.15 -18.67
CA ALA A 529 -28.90 -19.18 -19.14
C ALA A 529 -29.15 -20.55 -18.48
N HIS A 530 -29.80 -20.60 -17.30
CA HIS A 530 -30.23 -21.85 -16.67
C HIS A 530 -31.39 -22.54 -17.42
N SER A 531 -31.86 -21.97 -18.55
CA SER A 531 -32.79 -22.65 -19.47
C SER A 531 -32.13 -23.77 -20.31
N ILE A 532 -30.79 -23.79 -20.39
CA ILE A 532 -30.02 -24.77 -21.16
C ILE A 532 -29.00 -25.49 -20.27
N GLY A 533 -28.71 -26.75 -20.58
CA GLY A 533 -27.74 -27.57 -19.86
C GLY A 533 -28.35 -28.43 -18.75
N THR A 534 -27.48 -28.91 -17.85
CA THR A 534 -27.86 -29.79 -16.73
C THR A 534 -27.13 -29.35 -15.47
N ALA A 535 -27.77 -29.57 -14.32
CA ALA A 535 -27.23 -29.29 -13.00
C ALA A 535 -26.79 -30.58 -12.30
N HIS A 536 -25.83 -30.47 -11.37
CA HIS A 536 -25.45 -31.57 -10.49
C HIS A 536 -26.27 -31.55 -9.20
N CYS A 537 -26.68 -32.73 -8.72
CA CYS A 537 -27.52 -32.87 -7.53
C CYS A 537 -26.96 -32.17 -6.27
N SER A 538 -25.65 -32.06 -6.16
CA SER A 538 -24.98 -31.38 -5.04
C SER A 538 -25.39 -29.91 -4.88
N GLY A 539 -25.83 -29.24 -5.96
CA GLY A 539 -26.21 -27.82 -5.91
C GLY A 539 -27.62 -27.55 -5.40
N PHE A 540 -28.50 -28.55 -5.32
CA PHE A 540 -29.91 -28.36 -4.93
C PHE A 540 -30.47 -29.45 -4.00
N LYS A 541 -29.64 -30.38 -3.53
CA LYS A 541 -30.07 -31.47 -2.63
C LYS A 541 -30.73 -30.95 -1.35
N ASN A 542 -30.30 -29.79 -0.86
CA ASN A 542 -30.87 -29.09 0.30
C ASN A 542 -32.35 -28.74 0.12
N ARG A 543 -32.84 -28.60 -1.12
CA ARG A 543 -34.25 -28.32 -1.41
C ARG A 543 -35.12 -29.56 -1.54
N LEU A 544 -34.51 -30.75 -1.56
CA LEU A 544 -35.21 -32.04 -1.67
C LEU A 544 -35.20 -32.83 -0.35
N TYR A 545 -34.18 -32.64 0.49
CA TYR A 545 -33.96 -33.45 1.70
C TYR A 545 -33.50 -32.61 2.90
N PRO A 546 -33.88 -32.99 4.14
CA PRO A 546 -34.74 -34.14 4.49
C PRO A 546 -36.22 -33.89 4.19
N THR A 547 -36.60 -32.63 3.99
CA THR A 547 -37.94 -32.18 3.64
C THR A 547 -37.86 -31.34 2.37
N VAL A 548 -38.85 -31.47 1.49
CA VAL A 548 -38.97 -30.63 0.30
C VAL A 548 -39.16 -29.18 0.70
N ASP A 549 -38.38 -28.29 0.11
CA ASP A 549 -38.47 -26.83 0.32
C ASP A 549 -39.87 -26.33 -0.05
N ALA A 550 -40.47 -25.48 0.79
CA ALA A 550 -41.83 -24.99 0.61
C ALA A 550 -42.02 -24.14 -0.67
N SER A 551 -40.93 -23.58 -1.22
CA SER A 551 -40.93 -22.83 -2.48
C SER A 551 -40.80 -23.73 -3.72
N LEU A 552 -40.53 -25.03 -3.55
CA LEU A 552 -40.42 -25.99 -4.64
C LEU A 552 -41.79 -26.65 -4.90
N ASP A 553 -42.24 -26.62 -6.15
CA ASP A 553 -43.49 -27.25 -6.55
C ASP A 553 -43.47 -28.76 -6.21
N ALA A 554 -44.42 -29.20 -5.39
CA ALA A 554 -44.44 -30.56 -4.85
C ALA A 554 -44.57 -31.63 -5.96
N SER A 555 -45.26 -31.31 -7.06
CA SER A 555 -45.40 -32.22 -8.20
C SER A 555 -44.09 -32.37 -8.98
N TYR A 556 -43.34 -31.27 -9.11
CA TYR A 556 -42.01 -31.25 -9.71
C TYR A 556 -40.97 -31.94 -8.81
N ALA A 557 -41.05 -31.79 -7.49
CA ALA A 557 -40.19 -32.46 -6.52
C ALA A 557 -40.41 -33.98 -6.47
N ALA A 558 -41.65 -34.45 -6.71
CA ALA A 558 -42.03 -35.86 -6.68
C ALA A 558 -41.80 -36.61 -8.02
N ALA A 559 -41.42 -35.90 -9.09
CA ALA A 559 -41.26 -36.51 -10.40
C ALA A 559 -39.96 -37.36 -10.49
N PRO A 560 -40.01 -38.58 -11.03
CA PRO A 560 -38.81 -39.40 -11.23
C PRO A 560 -37.88 -38.74 -12.27
N PRO A 561 -36.56 -38.62 -12.01
CA PRO A 561 -35.60 -38.23 -13.05
C PRO A 561 -35.61 -39.31 -14.15
N PRO A 562 -35.90 -39.02 -15.44
CA PRO A 562 -35.86 -37.71 -16.12
C PRO A 562 -37.16 -37.32 -16.88
N THR A 563 -38.35 -37.82 -16.52
CA THR A 563 -39.53 -37.78 -17.43
C THR A 563 -40.34 -36.48 -17.47
N THR A 564 -39.95 -35.42 -16.75
CA THR A 564 -40.74 -34.16 -16.72
C THR A 564 -39.88 -32.90 -16.80
N ALA A 565 -38.78 -32.90 -17.56
CA ALA A 565 -38.17 -31.64 -17.99
C ALA A 565 -39.06 -31.05 -19.11
N PRO A 566 -39.76 -29.92 -18.91
CA PRO A 566 -40.76 -29.44 -19.88
C PRO A 566 -40.15 -28.97 -21.22
N VAL A 567 -38.82 -28.84 -21.33
CA VAL A 567 -38.10 -28.37 -22.51
C VAL A 567 -36.73 -29.06 -22.62
N SER A 568 -36.25 -29.22 -23.85
CA SER A 568 -34.93 -29.79 -24.19
C SER A 568 -33.79 -29.06 -23.48
N PRO A 569 -32.82 -29.77 -22.86
CA PRO A 569 -31.64 -29.17 -22.24
C PRO A 569 -30.65 -28.56 -23.26
N ALA A 570 -31.01 -28.56 -24.55
CA ALA A 570 -30.21 -28.02 -25.65
C ALA A 570 -30.77 -26.69 -26.21
N THR A 571 -31.88 -26.17 -25.68
CA THR A 571 -32.54 -24.97 -26.21
C THR A 571 -32.49 -23.84 -25.20
N LEU A 572 -31.91 -22.70 -25.59
CA LEU A 572 -31.87 -21.48 -24.80
C LEU A 572 -33.15 -20.68 -25.03
N GLY A 573 -33.86 -20.30 -23.96
CA GLY A 573 -35.15 -19.63 -24.05
C GLY A 573 -35.62 -19.03 -22.73
N ASN A 574 -36.73 -18.29 -22.73
CA ASN A 574 -37.27 -17.70 -21.50
C ASN A 574 -38.05 -18.70 -20.62
N GLN A 575 -37.99 -20.00 -20.93
CA GLN A 575 -38.68 -21.04 -20.18
C GLN A 575 -38.23 -21.10 -18.71
N TYR A 576 -36.96 -20.79 -18.43
CA TYR A 576 -36.43 -20.70 -17.08
C TYR A 576 -37.31 -19.81 -16.17
N PHE A 577 -37.72 -18.63 -16.64
CA PHE A 577 -38.54 -17.72 -15.85
C PHE A 577 -39.96 -18.23 -15.66
N LYS A 578 -40.54 -18.88 -16.67
CA LYS A 578 -41.86 -19.53 -16.55
C LYS A 578 -41.82 -20.66 -15.52
N ASN A 579 -40.71 -21.40 -15.48
CA ASN A 579 -40.48 -22.43 -14.48
C ASN A 579 -40.27 -21.82 -13.08
N ALA A 580 -39.51 -20.73 -12.96
CA ALA A 580 -39.32 -20.01 -11.70
C ALA A 580 -40.67 -19.56 -11.11
N LEU A 581 -41.53 -18.94 -11.93
CA LEU A 581 -42.87 -18.50 -11.51
C LEU A 581 -43.77 -19.66 -11.05
N ALA A 582 -43.53 -20.87 -11.57
CA ALA A 582 -44.25 -22.08 -11.18
C ALA A 582 -43.60 -22.80 -9.98
N GLY A 583 -42.53 -22.26 -9.37
CA GLY A 583 -41.77 -22.93 -8.31
C GLY A 583 -40.98 -24.15 -8.80
N ARG A 584 -40.66 -24.24 -10.10
CA ARG A 584 -40.01 -25.38 -10.76
C ARG A 584 -38.56 -25.10 -11.16
N VAL A 585 -37.80 -24.51 -10.26
CA VAL A 585 -36.36 -24.27 -10.41
C VAL A 585 -35.58 -25.11 -9.42
N LEU A 586 -34.34 -25.46 -9.74
CA LEU A 586 -33.54 -26.38 -8.95
C LEU A 586 -32.84 -25.68 -7.78
N PHE A 587 -32.10 -24.60 -8.04
CA PHE A 587 -31.25 -23.98 -7.02
C PHE A 587 -32.03 -23.09 -6.05
N THR A 588 -31.51 -22.92 -4.83
CA THR A 588 -32.05 -21.96 -3.86
C THR A 588 -31.93 -20.54 -4.42
N SER A 589 -30.81 -20.24 -5.07
CA SER A 589 -30.57 -18.97 -5.75
C SER A 589 -31.61 -18.63 -6.82
N ASP A 590 -32.08 -19.63 -7.59
CA ASP A 590 -33.10 -19.41 -8.61
C ASP A 590 -34.46 -19.06 -7.97
N ALA A 591 -34.83 -19.75 -6.89
CA ALA A 591 -36.07 -19.50 -6.16
C ALA A 591 -36.05 -18.14 -5.43
N ALA A 592 -34.87 -17.75 -4.94
CA ALA A 592 -34.67 -16.49 -4.23
C ALA A 592 -35.01 -15.27 -5.10
N LEU A 593 -34.84 -15.34 -6.42
CA LEU A 593 -35.21 -14.26 -7.35
C LEU A 593 -36.68 -13.84 -7.26
N LEU A 594 -37.57 -14.70 -6.75
CA LEU A 594 -39.00 -14.41 -6.54
C LEU A 594 -39.37 -14.10 -5.08
N ALA A 595 -38.60 -14.62 -4.12
CA ALA A 595 -38.97 -14.60 -2.70
C ALA A 595 -38.24 -13.53 -1.87
N GLY A 596 -37.05 -13.07 -2.30
CA GLY A 596 -36.22 -12.16 -1.52
C GLY A 596 -36.44 -10.68 -1.78
N ARG A 597 -36.75 -10.28 -3.03
CA ARG A 597 -36.89 -8.87 -3.42
C ARG A 597 -37.97 -8.64 -4.48
N ASN A 598 -38.61 -7.47 -4.42
CA ASN A 598 -39.67 -7.10 -5.38
C ASN A 598 -39.12 -6.78 -6.78
N ASP A 599 -37.94 -6.16 -6.87
CA ASP A 599 -37.32 -5.76 -8.14
C ASP A 599 -36.85 -6.98 -8.95
N THR A 600 -36.23 -7.97 -8.32
CA THR A 600 -35.88 -9.24 -8.98
C THR A 600 -37.13 -9.99 -9.43
N ALA A 601 -38.17 -10.03 -8.58
CA ALA A 601 -39.41 -10.74 -8.89
C ALA A 601 -40.18 -10.10 -10.05
N GLU A 602 -40.20 -8.78 -10.14
CA GLU A 602 -40.76 -8.04 -11.28
C GLU A 602 -40.05 -8.41 -12.58
N LYS A 603 -38.71 -8.39 -12.59
CA LYS A 603 -37.91 -8.75 -13.77
C LYS A 603 -38.09 -10.21 -14.20
N VAL A 604 -38.27 -11.12 -13.25
CA VAL A 604 -38.62 -12.53 -13.56
C VAL A 604 -39.97 -12.59 -14.31
N ARG A 605 -40.98 -11.84 -13.85
CA ARG A 605 -42.30 -11.78 -14.53
C ARG A 605 -42.20 -11.18 -15.92
N GLU A 606 -41.47 -10.07 -16.08
CA GLU A 606 -41.26 -9.44 -17.39
C GLU A 606 -40.59 -10.40 -18.38
N ASN A 607 -39.49 -11.05 -17.97
CA ASN A 607 -38.74 -11.95 -18.84
C ASN A 607 -39.52 -13.24 -19.17
N ALA A 608 -40.43 -13.69 -18.30
CA ALA A 608 -41.35 -14.79 -18.59
C ALA A 608 -42.40 -14.45 -19.65
N GLY A 609 -42.87 -13.20 -19.66
CA GLY A 609 -43.95 -12.71 -20.52
C GLY A 609 -43.54 -12.42 -21.97
N ASP A 610 -42.28 -12.05 -22.20
CA ASP A 610 -41.81 -11.63 -23.53
C ASP A 610 -40.45 -12.25 -23.86
N LEU A 611 -40.46 -13.22 -24.78
CA LEU A 611 -39.25 -13.91 -25.25
C LEU A 611 -38.31 -12.95 -26.00
N THR A 612 -38.85 -12.05 -26.82
CA THR A 612 -38.05 -11.14 -27.64
C THR A 612 -37.37 -10.09 -26.78
N ALA A 613 -38.10 -9.51 -25.82
CA ALA A 613 -37.55 -8.55 -24.88
C ALA A 613 -36.48 -9.20 -23.98
N TRP A 614 -36.73 -10.41 -23.47
CA TRP A 614 -35.71 -11.14 -22.70
C TRP A 614 -34.48 -11.44 -23.57
N MET A 615 -34.63 -11.92 -24.80
CA MET A 615 -33.49 -12.19 -25.69
C MET A 615 -32.63 -10.94 -25.94
N ALA A 616 -33.26 -9.77 -26.13
CA ALA A 616 -32.53 -8.51 -26.27
C ALA A 616 -31.76 -8.12 -24.99
N ARG A 617 -32.39 -8.28 -23.82
CA ARG A 617 -31.75 -8.03 -22.51
C ARG A 617 -30.62 -9.02 -22.24
N PHE A 618 -30.81 -10.30 -22.58
CA PHE A 618 -29.81 -11.36 -22.45
C PHE A 618 -28.60 -11.07 -23.33
N ALA A 619 -28.79 -10.72 -24.61
CA ALA A 619 -27.70 -10.30 -25.49
C ALA A 619 -26.92 -9.11 -24.92
N ALA A 620 -27.63 -8.06 -24.48
CA ALA A 620 -26.98 -6.89 -23.88
C ALA A 620 -26.17 -7.26 -22.63
N SER A 621 -26.72 -8.13 -21.78
CA SER A 621 -26.08 -8.60 -20.55
C SER A 621 -24.87 -9.49 -20.85
N MET A 622 -24.93 -10.34 -21.88
CA MET A 622 -23.80 -11.14 -22.36
C MET A 622 -22.65 -10.26 -22.87
N VAL A 623 -22.95 -9.18 -23.60
CA VAL A 623 -21.92 -8.21 -24.04
C VAL A 623 -21.28 -7.49 -22.86
N LYS A 624 -22.09 -7.06 -21.87
CA LYS A 624 -21.59 -6.45 -20.63
C LYS A 624 -20.71 -7.43 -19.84
N MET A 625 -21.19 -8.66 -19.64
CA MET A 625 -20.44 -9.71 -18.95
C MET A 625 -19.10 -9.97 -19.65
N GLY A 626 -19.10 -10.08 -20.98
CA GLY A 626 -17.87 -10.26 -21.76
C GLY A 626 -16.88 -9.08 -21.65
N GLY A 627 -17.27 -7.94 -21.09
CA GLY A 627 -16.43 -6.78 -20.85
C GLY A 627 -15.85 -6.69 -19.42
N ILE A 628 -16.14 -7.65 -18.55
CA ILE A 628 -15.66 -7.65 -17.16
C ILE A 628 -14.14 -7.82 -17.14
N GLU A 629 -13.45 -6.83 -16.55
CA GLU A 629 -12.02 -6.90 -16.18
C GLU A 629 -11.08 -7.35 -17.33
N VAL A 630 -11.45 -7.05 -18.59
CA VAL A 630 -10.71 -7.49 -19.77
C VAL A 630 -9.31 -6.88 -19.87
N LEU A 631 -8.34 -7.69 -20.31
CA LEU A 631 -7.02 -7.22 -20.69
C LEU A 631 -7.04 -6.71 -22.14
N THR A 632 -6.59 -5.48 -22.38
CA THR A 632 -6.47 -4.88 -23.72
C THR A 632 -5.18 -4.04 -23.85
N GLY A 633 -4.81 -3.66 -25.06
CA GLY A 633 -3.69 -2.74 -25.29
C GLY A 633 -2.32 -3.35 -24.97
N ALA A 634 -1.59 -2.83 -23.98
CA ALA A 634 -0.28 -3.36 -23.54
C ALA A 634 -0.37 -4.28 -22.30
N ARG A 635 -1.58 -4.54 -21.77
CA ARG A 635 -1.83 -5.40 -20.61
C ARG A 635 -2.22 -6.81 -21.07
N GLY A 636 -1.63 -7.86 -20.50
CA GLY A 636 -1.79 -9.26 -20.93
C GLY A 636 -0.71 -9.73 -21.91
N GLU A 637 -0.58 -11.05 -22.11
CA GLU A 637 0.46 -11.64 -22.97
C GLU A 637 0.18 -11.32 -24.47
N GLN A 638 1.23 -11.32 -25.30
CA GLN A 638 1.05 -11.30 -26.76
C GLN A 638 0.47 -12.64 -27.22
N VAL A 639 -0.40 -12.60 -28.24
CA VAL A 639 -1.24 -13.69 -28.80
C VAL A 639 -0.45 -14.87 -29.44
N THR A 640 0.82 -15.07 -29.05
CA THR A 640 1.78 -15.98 -29.69
C THR A 640 1.65 -17.46 -29.26
N VAL A 641 0.64 -17.80 -28.46
CA VAL A 641 0.38 -19.17 -27.99
C VAL A 641 -0.39 -19.98 -29.03
N LYS A 642 0.15 -21.15 -29.41
CA LYS A 642 -0.51 -22.11 -30.33
C LYS A 642 -1.66 -22.89 -29.69
N MET A 643 -1.72 -22.95 -28.36
CA MET A 643 -2.74 -23.65 -27.57
C MET A 643 -3.10 -22.79 -26.38
N CYS A 644 -4.39 -22.75 -26.02
CA CYS A 644 -4.89 -21.86 -24.97
C CYS A 644 -4.55 -22.32 -23.55
N SER A 645 -4.08 -23.55 -23.37
CA SER A 645 -3.77 -24.09 -22.04
C SER A 645 -2.29 -23.97 -21.63
N ALA A 646 -1.40 -23.53 -22.53
CA ALA A 646 0.04 -23.53 -22.31
C ALA A 646 0.55 -22.21 -21.69
N ALA A 647 1.02 -22.25 -20.45
CA ALA A 647 1.73 -21.14 -19.81
C ALA A 647 3.22 -21.11 -20.21
N ARG A 648 3.76 -19.96 -20.65
CA ARG A 648 5.20 -19.79 -20.94
C ARG A 648 5.90 -18.91 -19.91
N GLY A 649 7.12 -19.31 -19.54
CA GLY A 649 8.05 -18.49 -18.78
C GLY A 649 8.51 -17.28 -19.58
N VAL A 650 8.31 -16.10 -19.01
CA VAL A 650 8.61 -14.78 -19.57
C VAL A 650 10.08 -14.68 -20.05
N ARG A 651 10.29 -14.54 -21.36
CA ARG A 651 11.51 -13.94 -21.94
C ARG A 651 11.14 -12.56 -22.49
N ARG A 652 11.66 -11.50 -21.87
CA ARG A 652 11.43 -10.11 -22.29
C ARG A 652 12.32 -9.75 -23.48
N HIS A 653 11.72 -9.29 -24.57
CA HIS A 653 12.36 -8.48 -25.61
C HIS A 653 11.45 -7.30 -25.98
N GLY A 654 12.02 -6.09 -25.89
CA GLY A 654 11.77 -4.95 -26.78
C GLY A 654 10.41 -4.22 -26.74
N SER A 655 10.41 -3.05 -26.08
CA SER A 655 9.56 -1.84 -26.20
C SER A 655 9.21 -1.37 -27.64
N PRO A 656 8.49 -0.22 -27.87
CA PRO A 656 7.57 0.62 -27.04
C PRO A 656 6.24 0.90 -27.82
N VAL A 657 5.20 1.64 -27.39
CA VAL A 657 5.06 3.10 -27.13
C VAL A 657 3.65 3.41 -26.58
N ILE A 658 3.63 4.40 -25.69
CA ILE A 658 2.63 5.19 -24.92
C ILE A 658 1.51 5.78 -25.85
N ILE A 659 0.23 5.97 -25.47
CA ILE A 659 -0.37 7.15 -24.79
C ILE A 659 -1.90 6.98 -24.74
N ALA A 660 -2.52 7.28 -23.59
CA ALA A 660 -3.75 8.11 -23.43
C ALA A 660 -4.57 7.71 -22.20
N TRP A 661 -4.17 8.23 -21.03
CA TRP A 661 -5.06 8.49 -19.89
C TRP A 661 -4.80 9.92 -19.43
N ALA A 662 -5.66 10.83 -19.86
CA ALA A 662 -6.00 12.06 -19.16
C ALA A 662 -7.42 12.39 -19.61
N ILE A 663 -8.32 12.68 -18.65
CA ILE A 663 -9.79 12.85 -18.77
C ILE A 663 -10.57 11.59 -18.37
N VAL A 664 -10.65 11.28 -17.06
CA VAL A 664 -11.86 11.30 -16.21
C VAL A 664 -11.39 11.12 -14.75
N PHE A 665 -10.77 12.16 -14.20
CA PHE A 665 -10.98 12.56 -12.81
C PHE A 665 -11.83 13.81 -12.99
N PHE A 666 -13.16 13.72 -13.01
CA PHE A 666 -13.99 13.96 -11.84
C PHE A 666 -15.43 13.61 -12.22
N SER A 667 -16.00 12.54 -11.66
CA SER A 667 -17.31 12.53 -10.98
C SER A 667 -17.79 11.11 -10.64
N VAL A 668 -18.12 10.94 -9.35
CA VAL A 668 -18.86 9.86 -8.68
C VAL A 668 -18.10 8.53 -8.43
N PHE A 669 -17.38 8.51 -7.31
CA PHE A 669 -17.03 7.29 -6.58
C PHE A 669 -18.32 6.63 -6.07
N ALA A 670 -18.74 5.53 -6.67
CA ALA A 670 -19.67 4.59 -6.05
C ALA A 670 -18.83 3.53 -5.31
N SER A 671 -18.75 3.68 -3.99
CA SER A 671 -18.01 2.81 -3.09
C SER A 671 -18.68 1.43 -3.03
N SER A 672 -18.01 0.37 -3.51
CA SER A 672 -18.39 -1.01 -3.17
C SER A 672 -17.85 -1.35 -1.78
N GLU A 673 -18.68 -1.96 -0.93
CA GLU A 673 -18.24 -2.50 0.36
C GLU A 673 -17.29 -3.69 0.11
N ALA A 674 -16.03 -3.54 0.52
CA ALA A 674 -14.96 -4.49 0.23
C ALA A 674 -14.86 -5.57 1.32
N GLN A 675 -15.28 -6.81 1.06
CA GLN A 675 -15.11 -7.91 2.03
C GLN A 675 -13.62 -8.19 2.34
N LEU A 676 -13.33 -8.66 3.57
CA LEU A 676 -11.96 -8.99 3.98
C LEU A 676 -11.41 -10.19 3.19
N GLN A 677 -10.16 -10.09 2.73
CA GLN A 677 -9.51 -11.12 1.91
C GLN A 677 -8.07 -11.39 2.36
N VAL A 678 -7.66 -12.65 2.34
CA VAL A 678 -6.24 -13.00 2.52
C VAL A 678 -5.46 -12.50 1.29
N GLY A 679 -4.38 -11.75 1.51
CA GLY A 679 -3.60 -11.16 0.44
C GLY A 679 -4.25 -9.93 -0.20
N TYR A 680 -5.16 -9.24 0.51
CA TYR A 680 -5.83 -8.01 0.06
C TYR A 680 -4.86 -6.97 -0.53
N TYR A 681 -3.66 -6.85 0.05
CA TYR A 681 -2.64 -5.89 -0.38
C TYR A 681 -1.68 -6.40 -1.46
N ASN A 682 -1.81 -7.64 -1.96
CA ASN A 682 -0.82 -8.23 -2.87
C ASN A 682 -0.60 -7.42 -4.16
N TYR A 683 -1.62 -6.69 -4.60
CA TYR A 683 -1.54 -5.85 -5.80
C TYR A 683 -1.43 -4.37 -5.49
N THR A 684 -2.18 -3.87 -4.50
CA THR A 684 -2.25 -2.44 -4.16
C THR A 684 -1.04 -1.98 -3.35
N CYS A 685 -0.51 -2.84 -2.47
CA CYS A 685 0.75 -2.63 -1.77
C CYS A 685 1.55 -3.94 -1.66
N PRO A 686 2.17 -4.39 -2.77
CA PRO A 686 2.96 -5.60 -2.76
C PRO A 686 4.05 -5.51 -1.68
N ARG A 687 4.15 -6.56 -0.85
CA ARG A 687 5.02 -6.66 0.35
C ARG A 687 4.49 -5.95 1.61
N ALA A 688 3.25 -5.46 1.65
CA ALA A 688 2.72 -4.82 2.86
C ALA A 688 2.90 -5.66 4.13
N GLU A 689 2.48 -6.92 4.08
CA GLU A 689 2.59 -7.86 5.20
C GLU A 689 4.04 -8.15 5.60
N ASP A 690 4.96 -8.29 4.63
CA ASP A 690 6.38 -8.47 4.91
C ASP A 690 7.02 -7.25 5.57
N LEU A 691 6.61 -6.05 5.16
CA LEU A 691 7.10 -4.80 5.75
C LEU A 691 6.64 -4.69 7.21
N VAL A 692 5.36 -4.98 7.50
CA VAL A 692 4.85 -5.03 8.88
C VAL A 692 5.61 -6.08 9.69
N ARG A 693 5.77 -7.30 9.15
CA ARG A 693 6.50 -8.39 9.80
C ARG A 693 7.93 -8.00 10.18
N ASN A 694 8.63 -7.29 9.30
CA ASN A 694 10.00 -6.83 9.56
C ASN A 694 10.05 -5.77 10.67
N VAL A 695 9.09 -4.83 10.70
CA VAL A 695 8.97 -3.85 11.79
C VAL A 695 8.70 -4.56 13.13
N VAL A 696 7.76 -5.51 13.15
CA VAL A 696 7.39 -6.28 14.35
C VAL A 696 8.58 -7.11 14.85
N ARG A 697 9.28 -7.81 13.95
CA ARG A 697 10.49 -8.57 14.30
C ARG A 697 11.55 -7.68 14.93
N ALA A 698 11.83 -6.52 14.34
CA ALA A 698 12.80 -5.58 14.90
C ALA A 698 12.36 -5.01 16.27
N ALA A 699 11.07 -4.80 16.47
CA ALA A 699 10.52 -4.35 17.75
C ALA A 699 10.64 -5.41 18.85
N ILE A 700 10.30 -6.67 18.54
CA ILE A 700 10.41 -7.81 19.47
C ILE A 700 11.88 -8.10 19.82
N LEU A 701 12.80 -8.03 18.85
CA LEU A 701 14.23 -8.21 19.09
C LEU A 701 14.79 -7.15 20.06
N ARG A 702 14.23 -5.94 20.05
CA ARG A 702 14.65 -4.83 20.93
C ARG A 702 14.04 -4.95 22.32
N ASP A 703 12.73 -5.21 22.39
CA ASP A 703 12.00 -5.45 23.63
C ASP A 703 10.99 -6.59 23.38
N PRO A 704 11.26 -7.80 23.90
CA PRO A 704 10.37 -8.95 23.76
C PRO A 704 8.96 -8.70 24.28
N GLY A 705 8.78 -7.73 25.18
CA GLY A 705 7.47 -7.31 25.68
C GLY A 705 6.54 -6.75 24.59
N ASN A 706 7.07 -6.37 23.43
CA ASN A 706 6.26 -5.94 22.27
C ASN A 706 5.42 -7.09 21.70
N GLY A 707 5.86 -8.34 21.78
CA GLY A 707 5.12 -9.51 21.29
C GLY A 707 3.74 -9.66 21.95
N PRO A 708 3.67 -9.94 23.26
CA PRO A 708 2.40 -9.98 23.99
C PRO A 708 1.66 -8.64 23.96
N GLY A 709 2.39 -7.51 23.89
CA GLY A 709 1.79 -6.19 23.75
C GLY A 709 0.95 -6.03 22.48
N LEU A 710 1.44 -6.51 21.33
CA LEU A 710 0.75 -6.43 20.04
C LEU A 710 -0.45 -7.37 19.96
N VAL A 711 -0.34 -8.59 20.53
CA VAL A 711 -1.48 -9.52 20.61
C VAL A 711 -2.59 -8.94 21.49
N ARG A 712 -2.23 -8.36 22.63
CA ARG A 712 -3.17 -7.65 23.50
C ARG A 712 -3.78 -6.42 22.83
N LEU A 713 -2.99 -5.63 22.09
CA LEU A 713 -3.48 -4.47 21.34
C LEU A 713 -4.58 -4.85 20.36
N PHE A 714 -4.41 -5.96 19.63
CA PHE A 714 -5.43 -6.44 18.70
C PHE A 714 -6.71 -6.92 19.39
N PHE A 715 -6.59 -7.65 20.52
CA PHE A 715 -7.77 -8.01 21.33
C PHE A 715 -8.52 -6.77 21.82
N HIS A 716 -7.79 -5.78 22.34
CA HIS A 716 -8.36 -4.54 22.87
C HIS A 716 -9.02 -3.67 21.80
N ASP A 717 -8.52 -3.69 20.57
CA ASP A 717 -9.18 -3.05 19.42
C ASP A 717 -10.51 -3.76 19.12
N CYS A 718 -10.43 -5.07 18.83
CA CYS A 718 -11.58 -5.87 18.38
C CYS A 718 -12.75 -5.96 19.37
N PHE A 719 -12.48 -6.01 20.68
CA PHE A 719 -13.54 -6.25 21.66
C PHE A 719 -14.34 -5.00 22.00
N VAL A 720 -13.82 -3.79 21.79
CA VAL A 720 -14.48 -2.55 22.22
C VAL A 720 -15.53 -2.13 21.20
N ARG A 721 -15.09 -1.63 20.03
CA ARG A 721 -15.99 -1.17 18.94
C ARG A 721 -15.92 -2.01 17.67
N GLY A 722 -14.96 -2.93 17.58
CA GLY A 722 -14.67 -3.72 16.38
C GLY A 722 -13.20 -3.60 16.00
N CYS A 723 -12.72 -4.47 15.10
CA CYS A 723 -11.31 -4.43 14.69
C CYS A 723 -11.10 -3.30 13.66
N ASP A 724 -11.14 -2.04 14.09
CA ASP A 724 -11.10 -0.85 13.22
C ASP A 724 -9.97 0.12 13.56
N ALA A 725 -9.03 -0.26 14.44
CA ALA A 725 -7.95 0.59 14.93
C ALA A 725 -8.40 1.90 15.62
N SER A 726 -9.64 1.97 16.12
CA SER A 726 -10.13 3.08 16.95
C SER A 726 -9.29 3.26 18.22
N VAL A 727 -8.78 2.15 18.79
CA VAL A 727 -7.87 2.17 19.96
C VAL A 727 -6.57 2.97 19.73
N LEU A 728 -6.21 3.23 18.47
CA LEU A 728 -5.01 3.99 18.11
C LEU A 728 -5.22 5.50 18.16
N LEU A 729 -6.43 6.03 18.27
CA LEU A 729 -6.69 7.47 18.27
C LEU A 729 -6.17 8.17 19.54
N ASP A 730 -5.57 9.35 19.36
CA ASP A 730 -5.21 10.27 20.43
C ASP A 730 -6.37 11.25 20.71
N ALA A 731 -6.43 11.78 21.94
CA ALA A 731 -7.39 12.83 22.27
C ALA A 731 -7.12 14.09 21.43
N VAL A 732 -8.20 14.69 20.91
CA VAL A 732 -8.10 15.93 20.12
C VAL A 732 -7.68 17.09 21.04
N PRO A 733 -6.58 17.80 20.74
CA PRO A 733 -6.13 18.93 21.56
C PRO A 733 -7.21 20.00 21.72
N GLY A 734 -7.52 20.37 22.96
CA GLY A 734 -8.56 21.36 23.27
C GLY A 734 -10.00 20.81 23.35
N SER A 735 -10.20 19.51 23.11
CA SER A 735 -11.47 18.82 23.37
C SER A 735 -11.51 18.24 24.79
N ASN A 736 -12.72 18.11 25.35
CA ASN A 736 -12.96 17.39 26.61
C ASN A 736 -13.26 15.89 26.38
N ALA A 737 -13.27 15.41 25.14
CA ALA A 737 -13.52 14.01 24.82
C ALA A 737 -12.33 13.13 25.25
N THR A 738 -12.62 12.01 25.91
CA THR A 738 -11.62 11.00 26.28
C THR A 738 -11.69 9.80 25.36
N VAL A 739 -10.52 9.24 25.02
CA VAL A 739 -10.36 8.15 24.03
C VAL A 739 -10.02 6.83 24.73
N GLU A 740 -10.14 5.72 24.01
CA GLU A 740 -9.87 4.38 24.57
C GLU A 740 -8.48 4.25 25.19
N LYS A 741 -7.46 4.91 24.62
CA LYS A 741 -6.10 4.91 25.18
C LYS A 741 -6.04 5.41 26.62
N MET A 742 -6.95 6.31 27.02
CA MET A 742 -6.95 6.94 28.34
C MET A 742 -7.58 6.05 29.42
N SER A 743 -8.35 5.03 29.02
CA SER A 743 -9.04 4.14 29.96
C SER A 743 -8.06 3.46 30.90
N GLN A 744 -8.45 3.26 32.16
CA GLN A 744 -7.64 2.54 33.15
C GLN A 744 -7.21 1.14 32.70
N ALA A 745 -7.97 0.49 31.81
CA ALA A 745 -7.61 -0.81 31.26
C ALA A 745 -6.44 -0.70 30.27
N ASN A 746 -6.27 0.45 29.63
CA ASN A 746 -5.30 0.70 28.56
C ASN A 746 -4.11 1.55 29.03
N ASN A 747 -4.31 2.59 29.83
CA ASN A 747 -3.25 3.45 30.35
C ASN A 747 -2.82 3.01 31.76
N PRO A 748 -1.52 2.76 32.03
CA PRO A 748 -0.35 2.87 31.14
C PRO A 748 0.10 1.52 30.53
N SER A 749 -0.76 0.50 30.53
CA SER A 749 -0.35 -0.90 30.33
C SER A 749 -0.37 -1.39 28.87
N LEU A 750 -1.25 -0.82 28.03
CA LEU A 750 -1.38 -1.13 26.62
C LEU A 750 -0.20 -0.50 25.86
N ARG A 751 0.43 -1.29 25.01
CA ARG A 751 1.67 -0.94 24.32
C ARG A 751 1.65 -1.45 22.90
N GLY A 752 2.61 -1.01 22.08
CA GLY A 752 2.71 -1.39 20.66
C GLY A 752 2.32 -0.26 19.70
N PHE A 753 1.75 0.85 20.19
CA PHE A 753 1.38 2.01 19.37
C PHE A 753 2.54 2.49 18.47
N ALA A 754 3.73 2.69 19.03
CA ALA A 754 4.91 3.12 18.25
C ALA A 754 5.37 2.09 17.19
N VAL A 755 5.08 0.80 17.40
CA VAL A 755 5.38 -0.26 16.42
C VAL A 755 4.41 -0.16 15.25
N ILE A 756 3.12 0.06 15.53
CA ILE A 756 2.08 0.28 14.51
C ILE A 756 2.35 1.56 13.73
N ASP A 757 2.66 2.67 14.40
CA ASP A 757 3.00 3.94 13.75
C ASP A 757 4.24 3.81 12.85
N ARG A 758 5.25 3.06 13.30
CA ARG A 758 6.45 2.79 12.48
C ARG A 758 6.09 1.95 11.25
N ALA A 759 5.32 0.89 11.42
CA ALA A 759 4.87 0.05 10.30
C ALA A 759 4.04 0.88 9.30
N LYS A 760 3.16 1.74 9.80
CA LYS A 760 2.39 2.67 8.98
C LYS A 760 3.28 3.63 8.19
N ARG A 761 4.28 4.26 8.81
CA ARG A 761 5.23 5.12 8.10
C ARG A 761 5.97 4.39 6.97
N VAL A 762 6.43 3.16 7.24
CA VAL A 762 7.09 2.32 6.23
C VAL A 762 6.14 2.03 5.05
N LEU A 763 4.88 1.73 5.34
CA LEU A 763 3.87 1.46 4.33
C LEU A 763 3.48 2.72 3.56
N GLU A 764 3.27 3.86 4.21
CA GLU A 764 2.96 5.13 3.54
C GLU A 764 4.09 5.60 2.62
N ARG A 765 5.36 5.27 2.91
CA ARG A 765 6.47 5.53 1.99
C ARG A 765 6.45 4.62 0.76
N ARG A 766 5.90 3.41 0.88
CA ARG A 766 5.88 2.41 -0.19
C ARG A 766 4.61 2.45 -1.05
N CYS A 767 3.47 2.66 -0.42
CA CYS A 767 2.12 2.57 -0.97
C CYS A 767 1.20 3.53 -0.21
N ARG A 768 1.33 4.83 -0.55
CA ARG A 768 0.60 5.93 0.09
C ARG A 768 -0.90 5.67 0.13
N GLY A 769 -1.53 5.95 1.27
CA GLY A 769 -2.98 5.89 1.46
C GLY A 769 -3.61 4.53 1.17
N THR A 770 -2.83 3.44 1.19
CA THR A 770 -3.29 2.13 0.72
C THR A 770 -3.61 1.17 1.86
N VAL A 771 -2.76 1.07 2.88
CA VAL A 771 -2.89 0.07 3.95
C VAL A 771 -3.48 0.69 5.20
N SER A 772 -4.62 0.21 5.69
CA SER A 772 -5.25 0.74 6.91
C SER A 772 -4.45 0.43 8.16
N CYS A 773 -4.60 1.25 9.20
CA CYS A 773 -4.02 0.97 10.50
C CYS A 773 -4.64 -0.27 11.15
N ALA A 774 -5.94 -0.50 10.94
CA ALA A 774 -6.64 -1.70 11.38
C ALA A 774 -5.97 -2.99 10.90
N ASP A 775 -5.60 -3.05 9.61
CA ASP A 775 -4.89 -4.22 9.09
C ASP A 775 -3.44 -4.32 9.59
N ILE A 776 -2.76 -3.19 9.83
CA ILE A 776 -1.42 -3.21 10.43
C ILE A 776 -1.48 -3.81 11.85
N VAL A 777 -2.50 -3.49 12.65
CA VAL A 777 -2.69 -4.08 13.99
C VAL A 777 -2.92 -5.60 13.88
N ALA A 778 -3.79 -6.04 12.96
CA ALA A 778 -4.06 -7.46 12.74
C ALA A 778 -2.81 -8.23 12.26
N PHE A 779 -2.07 -7.68 11.31
CA PHE A 779 -0.80 -8.25 10.83
C PHE A 779 0.25 -8.30 11.94
N ALA A 780 0.35 -7.24 12.75
CA ALA A 780 1.31 -7.18 13.84
C ALA A 780 1.04 -8.22 14.93
N ALA A 781 -0.23 -8.48 15.26
CA ALA A 781 -0.62 -9.54 16.18
C ALA A 781 -0.29 -10.94 15.62
N ARG A 782 -0.62 -11.21 14.35
CA ARG A 782 -0.23 -12.47 13.68
C ARG A 782 1.28 -12.67 13.73
N ASP A 783 2.06 -11.66 13.36
CA ASP A 783 3.51 -11.78 13.31
C ASP A 783 4.13 -11.94 14.71
N ALA A 784 3.54 -11.32 15.74
CA ALA A 784 3.92 -11.57 17.13
C ALA A 784 3.64 -13.03 17.55
N CYS A 785 2.50 -13.61 17.18
CA CYS A 785 2.18 -15.02 17.42
C CYS A 785 3.17 -15.97 16.73
N GLY A 786 3.52 -15.68 15.47
CA GLY A 786 4.51 -16.45 14.70
C GLY A 786 5.89 -16.40 15.35
N ILE A 787 6.36 -15.20 15.72
CA ILE A 787 7.71 -15.00 16.29
C ILE A 787 7.84 -15.59 17.70
N MET A 788 6.83 -15.43 18.55
CA MET A 788 6.92 -15.78 19.98
C MET A 788 6.36 -17.16 20.32
N GLY A 789 5.54 -17.75 19.45
CA GLY A 789 4.92 -19.06 19.66
C GLY A 789 5.12 -20.07 18.54
N GLY A 790 5.60 -19.64 17.37
CA GLY A 790 5.61 -20.45 16.15
C GLY A 790 4.19 -20.72 15.62
N ILE A 791 3.25 -19.80 15.89
CA ILE A 791 1.84 -19.93 15.48
C ILE A 791 1.61 -18.99 14.30
N ASP A 792 1.68 -19.54 13.09
CA ASP A 792 1.44 -18.81 11.84
C ASP A 792 0.04 -19.08 11.30
N PHE A 793 -0.61 -18.03 10.79
CA PHE A 793 -1.93 -18.11 10.15
C PHE A 793 -2.13 -16.96 9.16
N ALA A 794 -2.96 -17.18 8.14
CA ALA A 794 -3.33 -16.15 7.19
C ALA A 794 -4.34 -15.18 7.81
N VAL A 795 -4.17 -13.88 7.59
CA VAL A 795 -5.07 -12.84 8.09
C VAL A 795 -5.86 -12.26 6.92
N PRO A 796 -7.19 -12.42 6.88
CA PRO A 796 -8.05 -11.64 6.00
C PRO A 796 -7.87 -10.14 6.32
N SER A 797 -7.67 -9.32 5.30
CA SER A 797 -7.40 -7.88 5.39
C SER A 797 -8.25 -7.11 4.39
N GLY A 798 -8.27 -5.79 4.49
CA GLY A 798 -9.22 -4.90 3.83
C GLY A 798 -10.03 -4.05 4.81
N ARG A 799 -9.67 -4.05 6.09
CA ARG A 799 -10.31 -3.24 7.13
C ARG A 799 -10.13 -1.76 6.80
N ARG A 800 -11.08 -0.93 7.25
CA ARG A 800 -10.99 0.52 7.27
C ARG A 800 -10.82 0.99 8.70
N ASP A 801 -10.18 2.15 8.84
CA ASP A 801 -9.91 2.79 10.11
C ASP A 801 -11.17 3.49 10.63
N GLY A 802 -11.53 3.20 11.88
CA GLY A 802 -12.61 3.86 12.59
C GLY A 802 -12.24 5.29 13.02
N ALA A 803 -13.24 6.17 13.03
CA ALA A 803 -13.11 7.57 13.42
C ALA A 803 -13.67 7.86 14.82
N VAL A 804 -14.12 6.85 15.57
CA VAL A 804 -14.75 7.05 16.88
C VAL A 804 -13.99 6.25 17.92
N SER A 805 -13.49 6.93 18.95
CA SER A 805 -12.89 6.29 20.12
C SER A 805 -13.40 6.95 21.40
N ALA A 806 -13.81 6.14 22.37
CA ALA A 806 -14.35 6.62 23.63
C ALA A 806 -13.84 5.79 24.81
N GLU A 807 -13.35 6.46 25.84
CA GLU A 807 -12.86 5.79 27.07
C GLU A 807 -13.92 4.91 27.73
N SER A 808 -15.18 5.36 27.74
CA SER A 808 -16.31 4.66 28.34
C SER A 808 -16.60 3.31 27.71
N ASP A 809 -16.32 3.15 26.43
CA ASP A 809 -16.63 1.91 25.70
C ASP A 809 -15.73 0.77 26.17
N VAL A 810 -14.50 1.09 26.62
CA VAL A 810 -13.51 0.10 27.03
C VAL A 810 -14.01 -0.74 28.20
N LEU A 811 -14.47 -0.10 29.28
CA LEU A 811 -14.88 -0.82 30.50
C LEU A 811 -16.24 -1.52 30.36
N ASN A 812 -17.04 -1.12 29.38
CA ASN A 812 -18.33 -1.76 29.08
C ASN A 812 -18.16 -3.06 28.27
N ASN A 813 -17.06 -3.19 27.53
CA ASN A 813 -16.90 -4.28 26.57
C ASN A 813 -15.72 -5.22 26.88
N LEU A 814 -14.68 -4.76 27.59
CA LEU A 814 -13.56 -5.63 27.94
C LEU A 814 -13.86 -6.47 29.19
N PRO A 815 -13.62 -7.80 29.15
CA PRO A 815 -13.70 -8.63 30.33
C PRO A 815 -12.64 -8.22 31.38
N PRO A 816 -13.02 -7.83 32.60
CA PRO A 816 -12.08 -7.52 33.67
C PRO A 816 -11.53 -8.79 34.33
N PRO A 817 -10.38 -8.70 35.03
CA PRO A 817 -9.67 -9.85 35.61
C PRO A 817 -10.43 -10.58 36.75
N PHE A 818 -11.55 -10.03 37.20
CA PHE A 818 -12.36 -10.55 38.30
C PHE A 818 -13.65 -11.26 37.85
N PHE A 819 -13.91 -11.37 36.54
CA PHE A 819 -15.08 -12.10 36.03
C PHE A 819 -15.02 -13.60 36.36
N ASN A 820 -16.19 -14.19 36.60
CA ASN A 820 -16.37 -15.64 36.71
C ASN A 820 -16.64 -16.31 35.35
N ALA A 821 -16.63 -17.64 35.28
CA ALA A 821 -16.80 -18.40 34.05
C ALA A 821 -18.11 -18.05 33.30
N THR A 822 -19.23 -17.92 34.02
CA THR A 822 -20.52 -17.56 33.41
C THR A 822 -20.47 -16.17 32.76
N GLN A 823 -19.84 -15.19 33.41
CA GLN A 823 -19.69 -13.84 32.87
C GLN A 823 -18.75 -13.82 31.65
N LEU A 824 -17.68 -14.60 31.67
CA LEU A 824 -16.76 -14.73 30.52
C LEU A 824 -17.47 -15.36 29.32
N VAL A 825 -18.17 -16.47 29.51
CA VAL A 825 -18.94 -17.14 28.45
C VAL A 825 -19.98 -16.19 27.87
N ALA A 826 -20.73 -15.47 28.71
CA ALA A 826 -21.72 -14.51 28.26
C ALA A 826 -21.09 -13.33 27.47
N GLY A 827 -19.96 -12.79 27.95
CA GLY A 827 -19.27 -11.68 27.30
C GLY A 827 -18.71 -12.05 25.91
N PHE A 828 -18.13 -13.24 25.77
CA PHE A 828 -17.65 -13.73 24.48
C PHE A 828 -18.82 -14.11 23.54
N ALA A 829 -19.90 -14.70 24.08
CA ALA A 829 -21.10 -14.99 23.30
C ALA A 829 -21.75 -13.72 22.72
N ALA A 830 -21.72 -12.60 23.45
CA ALA A 830 -22.18 -11.30 22.96
C ALA A 830 -21.38 -10.78 21.75
N LYS A 831 -20.18 -11.33 21.51
CA LYS A 831 -19.33 -11.09 20.34
C LYS A 831 -19.35 -12.25 19.34
N ASN A 832 -20.37 -13.11 19.36
CA ASN A 832 -20.47 -14.31 18.50
C ASN A 832 -19.30 -15.31 18.64
N LEU A 833 -18.62 -15.30 19.79
CA LEU A 833 -17.56 -16.25 20.14
C LEU A 833 -18.09 -17.32 21.09
N THR A 834 -17.69 -18.56 20.88
CA THR A 834 -18.10 -19.71 21.68
C THR A 834 -17.30 -19.82 22.98
N ALA A 835 -17.75 -20.65 23.92
CA ALA A 835 -16.96 -20.97 25.12
C ALA A 835 -15.58 -21.60 24.77
N ASP A 836 -15.49 -22.36 23.66
CA ASP A 836 -14.21 -22.86 23.15
C ASP A 836 -13.31 -21.72 22.66
N ASP A 837 -13.84 -20.80 21.85
CA ASP A 837 -13.10 -19.60 21.42
C ASP A 837 -12.57 -18.81 22.61
N MET A 838 -13.40 -18.63 23.66
CA MET A 838 -13.02 -17.96 24.90
C MET A 838 -11.86 -18.66 25.61
N VAL A 839 -11.99 -19.96 25.92
CA VAL A 839 -10.94 -20.71 26.64
C VAL A 839 -9.65 -20.78 25.82
N VAL A 840 -9.76 -20.91 24.49
CA VAL A 840 -8.62 -20.91 23.57
C VAL A 840 -7.90 -19.56 23.58
N LEU A 841 -8.63 -18.45 23.39
CA LEU A 841 -8.06 -17.09 23.35
C LEU A 841 -7.44 -16.68 24.69
N SER A 842 -7.98 -17.15 25.82
CA SER A 842 -7.36 -16.98 27.14
C SER A 842 -5.94 -17.58 27.23
N GLY A 843 -5.59 -18.52 26.34
CA GLY A 843 -4.22 -19.03 26.19
C GLY A 843 -3.19 -17.96 25.85
N ALA A 844 -3.60 -16.78 25.38
CA ALA A 844 -2.72 -15.61 25.23
C ALA A 844 -2.13 -15.11 26.56
N HIS A 845 -2.63 -15.56 27.73
CA HIS A 845 -2.02 -15.28 29.04
C HIS A 845 -0.78 -16.15 29.34
N SER A 846 -0.33 -17.01 28.41
CA SER A 846 0.94 -17.77 28.51
C SER A 846 2.21 -16.92 28.40
N PHE A 847 2.09 -15.64 28.05
CA PHE A 847 3.22 -14.72 27.91
C PHE A 847 2.86 -13.28 28.29
N GLY A 848 3.87 -12.48 28.63
CA GLY A 848 3.69 -11.08 29.01
C GLY A 848 3.61 -10.87 30.51
N ARG A 849 3.18 -9.66 30.91
CA ARG A 849 3.25 -9.18 32.29
C ARG A 849 1.98 -8.46 32.69
N SER A 850 1.62 -8.57 33.97
CA SER A 850 0.50 -7.87 34.59
C SER A 850 0.97 -6.97 35.73
N HIS A 851 0.24 -5.87 35.94
CA HIS A 851 0.42 -5.01 37.09
C HIS A 851 -0.18 -5.64 38.36
N CYS A 852 0.47 -5.45 39.50
CA CYS A 852 0.03 -6.00 40.78
C CYS A 852 -1.39 -5.54 41.14
N SER A 853 -1.75 -4.30 40.82
CA SER A 853 -3.10 -3.75 41.05
C SER A 853 -4.22 -4.55 40.38
N ALA A 854 -3.94 -5.23 39.26
CA ALA A 854 -4.94 -5.98 38.50
C ALA A 854 -5.37 -7.30 39.18
N PHE A 855 -4.64 -7.77 40.20
CA PHE A 855 -4.95 -9.02 40.90
C PHE A 855 -4.70 -8.96 42.42
N SER A 856 -4.36 -7.80 42.98
CA SER A 856 -4.05 -7.65 44.41
C SER A 856 -5.21 -8.08 45.32
N PHE A 857 -6.45 -7.99 44.83
CA PHE A 857 -7.65 -8.45 45.54
C PHE A 857 -7.68 -9.98 45.76
N ARG A 858 -6.88 -10.75 45.01
CA ARG A 858 -6.66 -12.19 45.26
C ARG A 858 -5.52 -12.49 46.23
N LEU A 859 -4.75 -11.47 46.62
CA LEU A 859 -3.63 -11.60 47.56
C LEU A 859 -3.94 -11.02 48.95
N TYR A 860 -4.84 -10.04 49.04
CA TYR A 860 -5.08 -9.27 50.26
C TYR A 860 -6.57 -8.98 50.51
N PRO A 861 -7.03 -8.95 51.78
CA PRO A 861 -6.26 -9.26 52.99
C PRO A 861 -5.91 -10.75 53.11
N GLN A 862 -6.65 -11.62 52.42
CA GLN A 862 -6.42 -13.06 52.38
C GLN A 862 -6.06 -13.52 50.96
N VAL A 863 -5.31 -14.62 50.87
CA VAL A 863 -5.05 -15.29 49.60
C VAL A 863 -6.35 -15.96 49.15
N ALA A 864 -6.70 -15.84 47.87
CA ALA A 864 -7.85 -16.52 47.30
C ALA A 864 -7.70 -18.05 47.45
N PRO A 865 -8.77 -18.78 47.81
CA PRO A 865 -8.68 -20.21 48.12
C PRO A 865 -8.34 -21.10 46.92
N ASP A 866 -8.47 -20.56 45.71
CA ASP A 866 -8.17 -21.18 44.42
C ASP A 866 -6.76 -20.82 43.89
N MET A 867 -5.91 -20.18 44.71
CA MET A 867 -4.52 -19.88 44.39
C MET A 867 -3.57 -20.82 45.14
N ASP A 868 -2.55 -21.33 44.46
CA ASP A 868 -1.48 -22.09 45.12
C ASP A 868 -0.77 -21.25 46.19
N ALA A 869 -0.58 -21.83 47.38
CA ALA A 869 -0.06 -21.10 48.53
C ALA A 869 1.42 -20.67 48.35
N ALA A 870 2.24 -21.48 47.67
CA ALA A 870 3.63 -21.15 47.42
C ALA A 870 3.74 -20.06 46.35
N TYR A 871 2.93 -20.14 45.29
CA TYR A 871 2.83 -19.10 44.28
C TYR A 871 2.34 -17.77 44.87
N ALA A 872 1.31 -17.81 45.71
CA ALA A 872 0.81 -16.63 46.43
C ALA A 872 1.89 -15.98 47.29
N ALA A 873 2.72 -16.77 47.98
CA ALA A 873 3.86 -16.25 48.76
C ALA A 873 4.90 -15.55 47.86
N GLN A 874 5.20 -16.12 46.69
CA GLN A 874 6.09 -15.48 45.71
C GLN A 874 5.52 -14.16 45.17
N LEU A 875 4.22 -14.13 44.88
CA LEU A 875 3.53 -12.93 44.42
C LEU A 875 3.52 -11.84 45.49
N ARG A 876 3.21 -12.17 46.76
CA ARG A 876 3.24 -11.20 47.87
C ARG A 876 4.62 -10.56 48.09
N ALA A 877 5.70 -11.30 47.85
CA ALA A 877 7.06 -10.75 47.92
C ALA A 877 7.31 -9.65 46.86
N ARG A 878 6.66 -9.75 45.70
CA ARG A 878 6.80 -8.80 44.58
C ARG A 878 5.73 -7.71 44.60
N CYS A 879 4.51 -8.06 44.99
CA CYS A 879 3.32 -7.23 45.05
C CYS A 879 2.93 -6.96 46.51
N PRO A 880 3.44 -5.87 47.13
CA PRO A 880 3.09 -5.53 48.50
C PRO A 880 1.59 -5.15 48.61
N PRO A 881 1.01 -5.16 49.83
CA PRO A 881 -0.36 -4.72 50.04
C PRO A 881 -0.59 -3.29 49.51
N PRO A 882 -1.79 -2.97 49.00
CA PRO A 882 -2.14 -1.60 48.66
C PRO A 882 -1.99 -0.70 49.91
N ALA A 883 -1.08 0.26 49.89
CA ALA A 883 -0.99 1.27 50.94
C ALA A 883 -2.08 2.34 50.73
N ALA A 884 -2.65 2.88 51.82
CA ALA A 884 -3.43 4.12 51.78
C ALA A 884 -2.62 5.25 51.08
N PRO A 885 -3.30 6.25 50.50
CA PRO A 885 -3.12 6.67 49.09
C PRO A 885 -1.66 6.85 48.69
N PRO A 886 -1.29 6.51 47.45
CA PRO A 886 0.10 6.47 47.03
C PRO A 886 0.76 7.82 47.32
N ALA A 887 1.81 7.79 48.15
CA ALA A 887 2.81 8.84 48.14
C ALA A 887 3.20 9.05 46.67
N THR A 888 3.08 10.29 46.20
CA THR A 888 3.34 10.70 44.83
C THR A 888 4.66 10.07 44.35
N GLY A 889 4.59 9.21 43.33
CA GLY A 889 5.77 8.64 42.67
C GLY A 889 6.05 7.13 42.86
N ARG A 890 5.24 6.36 43.59
CA ARG A 890 5.43 4.89 43.65
C ARG A 890 4.85 4.19 42.41
N ARG A 891 5.71 3.63 41.54
CA ARG A 891 5.31 2.88 40.33
C ARG A 891 4.61 1.56 40.70
N ASP A 892 3.49 1.27 40.05
CA ASP A 892 2.81 -0.03 40.14
C ASP A 892 3.72 -1.14 39.60
N ARG A 893 3.98 -2.15 40.42
CA ARG A 893 4.92 -3.22 40.10
C ARG A 893 4.28 -4.20 39.12
N VAL A 894 5.12 -4.89 38.35
CA VAL A 894 4.68 -5.89 37.36
C VAL A 894 5.26 -7.26 37.68
N VAL A 895 4.50 -8.30 37.38
CA VAL A 895 4.91 -9.71 37.42
C VAL A 895 4.58 -10.38 36.09
N ASP A 896 5.25 -11.50 35.80
CA ASP A 896 4.97 -12.30 34.60
C ASP A 896 3.60 -12.98 34.73
N LEU A 897 2.83 -13.02 33.63
CA LEU A 897 1.53 -13.72 33.58
C LEU A 897 1.71 -15.23 33.71
N ASP A 898 2.74 -15.77 33.03
CA ASP A 898 3.17 -17.15 33.14
C ASP A 898 4.49 -17.22 33.94
N PRO A 899 4.49 -17.84 35.14
CA PRO A 899 5.68 -17.97 35.95
C PRO A 899 6.75 -18.92 35.37
N VAL A 900 6.37 -19.78 34.42
CA VAL A 900 7.23 -20.84 33.84
C VAL A 900 7.79 -20.41 32.48
N THR A 901 6.95 -20.00 31.54
CA THR A 901 7.32 -19.68 30.14
C THR A 901 7.05 -18.23 29.74
N LYS A 902 7.19 -17.29 30.68
CA LYS A 902 7.18 -15.81 30.59
C LYS A 902 7.07 -15.09 29.23
N LEU A 903 7.85 -15.49 28.21
CA LEU A 903 7.95 -14.84 26.90
C LEU A 903 7.67 -15.79 25.73
N VAL A 904 7.01 -16.94 25.96
CA VAL A 904 6.69 -17.92 24.93
C VAL A 904 5.18 -18.07 24.86
N LEU A 905 4.61 -17.87 23.67
CA LEU A 905 3.19 -18.14 23.44
C LEU A 905 3.01 -19.66 23.30
N ASP A 906 2.54 -20.31 24.36
CA ASP A 906 2.38 -21.76 24.43
C ASP A 906 1.19 -22.20 25.32
N ASN A 907 1.07 -23.51 25.56
CA ASN A 907 -0.01 -24.08 26.34
C ASN A 907 0.31 -24.23 27.85
N GLN A 908 1.40 -23.62 28.34
CA GLN A 908 1.81 -23.69 29.74
C GLN A 908 0.77 -23.01 30.66
N TYR A 909 0.10 -21.96 30.16
CA TYR A 909 -1.06 -21.32 30.78
C TYR A 909 -2.08 -22.32 31.37
N TYR A 910 -2.50 -23.32 30.59
CA TYR A 910 -3.51 -24.29 31.04
C TYR A 910 -3.00 -25.21 32.15
N LYS A 911 -1.71 -25.55 32.13
CA LYS A 911 -1.08 -26.32 33.22
C LYS A 911 -0.99 -25.50 34.50
N ASN A 912 -0.76 -24.19 34.37
CA ASN A 912 -0.74 -23.26 35.50
C ASN A 912 -2.14 -23.11 36.10
N ILE A 913 -3.21 -23.06 35.28
CA ILE A 913 -4.60 -23.08 35.78
C ILE A 913 -4.85 -24.32 36.65
N GLN A 914 -4.48 -25.51 36.15
CA GLN A 914 -4.66 -26.78 36.87
C GLN A 914 -3.93 -26.83 38.22
N ARG A 915 -2.88 -26.02 38.38
CA ARG A 915 -2.09 -25.92 39.63
C ARG A 915 -2.50 -24.76 40.52
N GLY A 916 -3.44 -23.90 40.11
CA GLY A 916 -3.76 -22.67 40.83
C GLY A 916 -2.65 -21.60 40.75
N GLU A 917 -1.79 -21.68 39.73
CA GLU A 917 -0.62 -20.80 39.51
C GLU A 917 -0.93 -19.65 38.52
N VAL A 918 -2.14 -19.09 38.58
CA VAL A 918 -2.60 -17.99 37.69
C VAL A 918 -2.98 -16.73 38.46
N LEU A 919 -2.80 -15.57 37.83
CA LEU A 919 -3.00 -14.27 38.48
C LEU A 919 -4.48 -13.91 38.68
N PHE A 920 -5.30 -14.06 37.64
CA PHE A 920 -6.64 -13.48 37.62
C PHE A 920 -7.73 -14.49 38.04
N THR A 921 -8.84 -14.00 38.60
CA THR A 921 -10.03 -14.83 38.85
C THR A 921 -10.58 -15.35 37.53
N SER A 922 -10.54 -14.53 36.48
CA SER A 922 -10.98 -14.89 35.14
C SER A 922 -10.21 -16.07 34.53
N ASP A 923 -8.99 -16.34 34.99
CA ASP A 923 -8.23 -17.53 34.60
C ASP A 923 -8.56 -18.72 35.49
N ALA A 924 -8.55 -18.52 36.82
CA ALA A 924 -8.77 -19.59 37.80
C ALA A 924 -10.18 -20.20 37.68
N THR A 925 -11.18 -19.40 37.32
CA THR A 925 -12.56 -19.85 37.15
C THR A 925 -12.75 -20.80 35.96
N LEU A 926 -11.80 -20.94 35.03
CA LEU A 926 -11.96 -21.80 33.85
C LEU A 926 -12.04 -23.30 34.19
N VAL A 927 -11.78 -23.69 35.44
CA VAL A 927 -11.99 -25.06 35.95
C VAL A 927 -13.24 -25.20 36.82
N SER A 928 -14.05 -24.15 36.97
CA SER A 928 -15.24 -24.17 37.83
C SER A 928 -16.48 -24.77 37.17
N GLN A 929 -16.51 -24.91 35.85
CA GLN A 929 -17.59 -25.54 35.07
C GLN A 929 -17.05 -26.74 34.30
N SER A 930 -17.85 -27.80 34.14
CA SER A 930 -17.38 -29.07 33.57
C SER A 930 -16.95 -28.98 32.10
N ASP A 931 -17.59 -28.13 31.32
CA ASP A 931 -17.31 -27.87 29.91
C ASP A 931 -15.99 -27.10 29.72
N THR A 932 -15.80 -25.99 30.44
CA THR A 932 -14.56 -25.20 30.41
C THR A 932 -13.38 -25.96 31.00
N ALA A 933 -13.59 -26.71 32.09
CA ALA A 933 -12.56 -27.57 32.68
C ALA A 933 -12.07 -28.66 31.70
N ALA A 934 -12.98 -29.25 30.92
CA ALA A 934 -12.62 -30.25 29.92
C ALA A 934 -11.74 -29.65 28.81
N LEU A 935 -12.00 -28.40 28.40
CA LEU A 935 -11.17 -27.66 27.45
C LEU A 935 -9.80 -27.30 28.02
N VAL A 936 -9.72 -26.88 29.28
CA VAL A 936 -8.44 -26.63 29.98
C VAL A 936 -7.58 -27.90 29.99
N ASP A 937 -8.17 -29.05 30.34
CA ASP A 937 -7.48 -30.34 30.37
C ASP A 937 -7.05 -30.84 28.97
N LEU A 938 -7.88 -30.57 27.95
CA LEU A 938 -7.54 -30.85 26.55
C LEU A 938 -6.32 -30.03 26.09
N TYR A 939 -6.35 -28.72 26.32
CA TYR A 939 -5.29 -27.81 25.84
C TYR A 939 -3.99 -27.92 26.65
N ALA A 940 -4.06 -28.26 27.95
CA ALA A 940 -2.89 -28.56 28.76
C ALA A 940 -2.08 -29.75 28.21
N ARG A 941 -2.76 -30.78 27.70
CA ARG A 941 -2.15 -32.01 27.17
C ARG A 941 -1.73 -31.93 25.71
N ASN A 942 -2.30 -31.02 24.92
CA ASN A 942 -2.09 -30.99 23.47
C ASN A 942 -1.75 -29.58 22.95
N ARG A 943 -0.46 -29.23 23.00
CA ARG A 943 0.06 -27.95 22.50
C ARG A 943 -0.26 -27.71 21.02
N LYS A 944 -0.16 -28.74 20.18
CA LYS A 944 -0.39 -28.62 18.73
C LYS A 944 -1.84 -28.31 18.41
N LEU A 945 -2.77 -29.00 19.09
CA LEU A 945 -4.20 -28.74 18.96
C LEU A 945 -4.54 -27.33 19.45
N TRP A 946 -4.05 -26.95 20.62
CA TRP A 946 -4.26 -25.60 21.16
C TRP A 946 -3.76 -24.53 20.17
N ALA A 947 -2.53 -24.64 19.66
CA ALA A 947 -1.97 -23.65 18.73
C ALA A 947 -2.81 -23.51 17.44
N SER A 948 -3.30 -24.63 16.90
CA SER A 948 -4.19 -24.61 15.73
C SER A 948 -5.55 -23.97 16.02
N ARG A 949 -6.11 -24.22 17.21
CA ARG A 949 -7.39 -23.61 17.64
C ARG A 949 -7.21 -22.13 17.93
N PHE A 950 -6.09 -21.75 18.55
CA PHE A 950 -5.70 -20.37 18.82
C PHE A 950 -5.59 -19.54 17.54
N ALA A 951 -4.92 -20.06 16.51
CA ALA A 951 -4.88 -19.44 15.19
C ALA A 951 -6.28 -19.19 14.60
N ALA A 952 -7.16 -20.20 14.66
CA ALA A 952 -8.53 -20.07 14.15
C ALA A 952 -9.35 -19.04 14.94
N ALA A 953 -9.23 -19.04 16.27
CA ALA A 953 -9.93 -18.10 17.15
C ALA A 953 -9.43 -16.66 16.97
N MET A 954 -8.13 -16.46 16.75
CA MET A 954 -7.54 -15.14 16.43
C MET A 954 -8.08 -14.58 15.10
N VAL A 955 -8.24 -15.42 14.06
CA VAL A 955 -8.86 -15.01 12.79
C VAL A 955 -10.34 -14.68 13.00
N LYS A 956 -11.06 -15.50 13.77
CA LYS A 956 -12.49 -15.27 14.07
C LYS A 956 -12.69 -13.96 14.83
N MET A 957 -11.89 -13.71 15.87
CA MET A 957 -11.85 -12.44 16.61
C MET A 957 -11.51 -11.26 15.69
N GLY A 958 -10.58 -11.45 14.75
CA GLY A 958 -10.19 -10.42 13.79
C GLY A 958 -11.30 -9.97 12.82
N ASN A 959 -12.41 -10.70 12.76
CA ASN A 959 -13.56 -10.38 11.90
C ASN A 959 -14.72 -9.72 12.67
N LEU A 960 -14.52 -9.38 13.95
CA LEU A 960 -15.54 -8.71 14.77
C LEU A 960 -15.73 -7.26 14.33
N ASP A 961 -16.98 -6.92 13.97
CA ASP A 961 -17.48 -5.56 13.74
C ASP A 961 -16.54 -4.71 12.86
N VAL A 962 -15.98 -5.31 11.82
CA VAL A 962 -14.97 -4.67 10.94
C VAL A 962 -15.61 -3.64 10.02
N LEU A 963 -14.93 -2.51 9.86
CA LEU A 963 -15.31 -1.50 8.86
C LEU A 963 -14.69 -1.86 7.52
N THR A 964 -15.46 -1.77 6.44
CA THR A 964 -14.97 -2.04 5.08
C THR A 964 -15.48 -1.03 4.06
N GLY A 965 -14.91 -1.01 2.86
CA GLY A 965 -15.35 -0.12 1.79
C GLY A 965 -15.31 1.36 2.20
N SER A 966 -16.48 2.00 2.28
CA SER A 966 -16.68 3.39 2.70
C SER A 966 -17.13 3.57 4.16
N GLN A 967 -17.19 2.50 4.95
CA GLN A 967 -17.64 2.54 6.35
C GLN A 967 -16.58 3.13 7.31
N GLY A 968 -15.36 3.38 6.82
CA GLY A 968 -14.28 4.04 7.54
C GLY A 968 -13.27 4.64 6.56
N GLU A 969 -12.09 5.01 7.04
CA GLU A 969 -11.05 5.67 6.24
C GLU A 969 -9.75 4.87 6.12
N ILE A 970 -8.77 5.40 5.40
CA ILE A 970 -7.37 4.96 5.50
C ILE A 970 -6.59 6.15 6.03
N ARG A 971 -6.25 6.14 7.31
CA ARG A 971 -5.55 7.26 7.94
C ARG A 971 -4.11 7.31 7.43
N LYS A 972 -3.54 8.50 7.24
CA LYS A 972 -2.09 8.66 6.99
C LYS A 972 -1.27 8.42 8.26
N PHE A 973 -1.81 8.84 9.40
CA PHE A 973 -1.23 8.65 10.73
C PHE A 973 -2.23 7.91 11.60
N CYS A 974 -1.82 6.78 12.19
CA CYS A 974 -2.76 5.93 12.92
C CYS A 974 -3.33 6.56 14.19
N ASN A 975 -2.75 7.67 14.67
CA ASN A 975 -3.15 8.30 15.91
C ASN A 975 -4.17 9.44 15.79
N ARG A 976 -4.63 9.76 14.58
CA ARG A 976 -5.57 10.87 14.35
C ARG A 976 -6.40 10.65 13.09
N GLU A 977 -7.63 11.15 13.10
CA GLU A 977 -8.52 11.14 11.95
C GLU A 977 -7.96 11.98 10.78
N SER A 978 -8.30 11.61 9.55
CA SER A 978 -7.98 12.46 8.39
C SER A 978 -8.96 13.64 8.34
N THR A 979 -8.59 14.77 8.92
CA THR A 979 -9.45 15.96 8.92
C THR A 979 -9.51 16.63 7.54
N LEU A 980 -10.69 17.20 7.21
CA LEU A 980 -10.86 18.11 6.08
C LEU A 980 -9.85 19.26 6.11
N ALA A 981 -9.36 19.70 7.27
CA ALA A 981 -8.30 20.71 7.35
C ALA A 981 -6.95 20.22 6.78
N SER A 982 -6.57 18.95 6.98
CA SER A 982 -5.39 18.36 6.32
C SER A 982 -5.59 18.16 4.82
N ALA A 983 -6.79 17.72 4.41
CA ALA A 983 -7.13 17.54 3.00
C ALA A 983 -7.28 18.88 2.25
N VAL A 984 -7.75 19.94 2.93
CA VAL A 984 -7.87 21.31 2.38
C VAL A 984 -6.51 21.99 2.35
N VAL A 985 -5.60 21.73 3.29
CA VAL A 985 -4.21 22.23 3.17
C VAL A 985 -3.50 21.54 2.00
N GLU A 986 -3.63 20.22 1.83
CA GLU A 986 -3.09 19.51 0.66
C GLU A 986 -3.78 19.92 -0.65
N ALA A 987 -5.11 20.17 -0.65
CA ALA A 987 -5.85 20.66 -1.82
C ALA A 987 -5.56 22.14 -2.12
N CYS A 988 -5.31 22.99 -1.12
CA CYS A 988 -4.87 24.37 -1.30
C CYS A 988 -3.45 24.44 -1.84
N VAL A 989 -2.57 23.52 -1.45
CA VAL A 989 -1.23 23.38 -2.03
C VAL A 989 -1.31 22.94 -3.49
N LEU A 990 -2.15 21.95 -3.81
CA LEU A 990 -2.43 21.52 -5.20
C LEU A 990 -3.13 22.59 -6.05
N MET A 991 -3.99 23.42 -5.45
CA MET A 991 -4.68 24.51 -6.15
C MET A 991 -3.79 25.75 -6.34
N ASN A 992 -2.80 26.00 -5.46
CA ASN A 992 -1.79 27.04 -5.68
C ASN A 992 -0.78 26.65 -6.79
N GLU A 993 -0.51 25.36 -6.99
CA GLU A 993 0.29 24.87 -8.13
C GLU A 993 -0.45 24.95 -9.49
N LEU A 994 -1.78 25.08 -9.48
CA LEU A 994 -2.60 25.28 -10.68
C LEU A 994 -2.97 26.76 -10.93
N GLY A 995 -2.53 27.66 -10.04
CA GLY A 995 -2.91 29.08 -10.05
C GLY A 995 -1.76 30.09 -10.10
N SER A 996 -0.50 29.67 -10.24
CA SER A 996 0.66 30.59 -10.37
C SER A 996 1.54 30.31 -11.58
#